data_AF-A0A0D2V1Q3-F1
#
_entry.id   AF-A0A0D2V1Q3-F1
#
_cell.length_a   1.000
_cell.length_b   1.000
_cell.length_c   1.000
_cell.angle_alpha   90.00
_cell.angle_beta   90.00
_cell.angle_gamma   90.00
#
_symmetry.space_group_name_H-M   'P 1'
#
loop_
_entity.id
_entity.type
_entity.pdbx_description
1 polymer ?
#
loop_
_entity_poly.entity_id
_entity_poly.type
_entity_poly.pdbx_seq_one_letter_code
_entity_poly.pdbx_strand_id
1 'polypeptide(L)'
;MVKDTLKEWPHMDESYTAIALWNCSSIINIFPDKVEFSKLKTLFLEGERKRNRDDFLVVLGTFFEEMKALQVLLLKRVSFSLKGFPSLPNLKTLRCYDCMLKNFSSSLTNMRSLEILALIATEIDEISEELVKLSALKYLRLSGVGVEREMNIPPNLVSRLTSLQELHVIPKNNLNLLELKSLSRLTALSLRLSANQIPLEDFMFPKLQRYDIVGEYYSSDQEAFRRLAIQDFSSSLSAFNNLFCNVEALSLRNVGGQKNIVPSMDEMGVNELTSLQLKSCNDMEFLIDTKKDQGSTVAFSNLVELIIESMASLKGLCYGVSPTRFLQNLKEVIIKDCEELQVIFQIDKLSEKMKCQTPLLSNLTILRLHSLPKLKRIWEVKPSHRAIASLQSLKVVSIESCDNLKTIFSPCLALSMLHLQQLYISYCDRLEQVIGFGQEDEIIENDSSLCCWPKLRILRIEFCRNLKYVCANTWTQGLQSLESVYIRHCSQLIQVFNMEQNKHGQDIVLPELGSQGFPLLESIYLKNCPQLLQVFSSTEERDVIDDHILLNVPFLKNLEVSNCPQISCFILQAQLIEDLVLSNVGNSRQLCNTDVPVLNEGCIVVGNQEEVFQVQGGYSFSTIKLLELRNLFEVRVIWNDFAQIVTLENLTTLTLSGCNKLRYIFSPMMARSLSHLVDLFIEWCEEIERLILAKDQVSSSSSNGDTSLQPMSFPNLKRIIVINCKNLNSLFPFGFVPVLLKLETLIVTRNSKLEQVFELEEKVEVVAEEEMKFDKLEWLSLEKLPGLIHFCPKGYHFVFPAMIELEVRDCPKLATGFFIDSQEFVHCKTKATQLVEQVAVEEPTTVRNAIFNENIDWSRGGGESQLPHIT
;
A
#
# COMPACT_ATOMS: atom_id res chain seq x y z
N MET A 1 -9.58 -39.10 38.65
CA MET A 1 -8.27 -39.45 38.05
C MET A 1 -8.14 -38.74 36.71
N VAL A 2 -6.95 -38.21 36.40
CA VAL A 2 -6.63 -37.64 35.07
C VAL A 2 -5.38 -38.34 34.54
N LYS A 3 -5.41 -38.79 33.28
CA LYS A 3 -4.27 -39.40 32.58
C LYS A 3 -4.23 -38.89 31.15
N ASP A 4 -3.03 -38.76 30.60
CA ASP A 4 -2.78 -38.27 29.24
C ASP A 4 -1.78 -39.20 28.52
N THR A 5 -1.82 -39.22 27.19
CA THR A 5 -0.95 -40.04 26.32
C THR A 5 -0.93 -41.52 26.67
N LEU A 6 -2.12 -42.09 26.90
CA LEU A 6 -2.29 -43.49 27.28
C LEU A 6 -1.99 -44.43 26.12
N LYS A 7 -0.99 -45.29 26.31
CA LYS A 7 -0.65 -46.41 25.41
C LYS A 7 -1.21 -47.75 25.88
N GLU A 8 -1.53 -47.86 27.18
CA GLU A 8 -2.11 -49.02 27.85
C GLU A 8 -3.18 -48.58 28.85
N TRP A 9 -4.10 -49.47 29.22
CA TRP A 9 -5.16 -49.16 30.19
C TRP A 9 -4.56 -49.01 31.61
N PRO A 10 -4.83 -47.90 32.33
CA PRO A 10 -4.22 -47.66 33.63
C PRO A 10 -4.86 -48.53 34.73
N HIS A 11 -4.10 -48.85 35.78
CA HIS A 11 -4.68 -49.43 37.00
C HIS A 11 -5.61 -48.40 37.65
N MET A 12 -6.88 -48.76 37.83
CA MET A 12 -7.95 -47.86 38.25
C MET A 12 -8.59 -48.37 39.53
N ASP A 13 -8.96 -47.44 40.43
CA ASP A 13 -9.73 -47.73 41.63
C ASP A 13 -11.23 -47.53 41.34
N GLU A 14 -12.05 -48.51 41.71
CA GLU A 14 -13.51 -48.47 41.58
C GLU A 14 -14.16 -47.38 42.45
N SER A 15 -13.41 -46.81 43.40
CA SER A 15 -13.83 -45.68 44.24
C SER A 15 -13.93 -44.34 43.50
N TYR A 16 -13.35 -44.22 42.30
CA TYR A 16 -13.31 -42.96 41.56
C TYR A 16 -14.70 -42.48 41.12
N THR A 17 -14.97 -41.20 41.39
CA THR A 17 -16.20 -40.52 41.01
C THR A 17 -16.07 -39.69 39.73
N ALA A 18 -14.84 -39.40 39.28
CA ALA A 18 -14.56 -38.71 38.03
C ALA A 18 -13.26 -39.21 37.38
N ILE A 19 -13.29 -39.45 36.07
CA ILE A 19 -12.17 -39.93 35.26
C ILE A 19 -12.05 -39.08 33.98
N ALA A 20 -10.84 -38.67 33.65
CA ALA A 20 -10.51 -38.05 32.38
C ALA A 20 -9.27 -38.72 31.76
N LEU A 21 -9.42 -39.27 30.56
CA LEU A 21 -8.37 -39.94 29.80
C LEU A 21 -8.15 -39.19 28.48
N TRP A 22 -6.97 -38.59 28.34
CA TRP A 22 -6.60 -37.73 27.23
C TRP A 22 -5.66 -38.48 26.27
N ASN A 23 -5.77 -38.19 24.97
CA ASN A 23 -4.91 -38.71 23.91
C ASN A 23 -4.69 -40.24 23.98
N CYS A 24 -5.77 -41.01 24.16
CA CYS A 24 -5.71 -42.46 24.21
C CYS A 24 -5.36 -43.02 22.83
N SER A 25 -4.29 -43.80 22.73
CA SER A 25 -3.86 -44.34 21.44
C SER A 25 -4.86 -45.36 20.90
N SER A 26 -5.16 -45.32 19.60
CA SER A 26 -6.01 -46.34 18.96
C SER A 26 -5.38 -47.74 18.89
N ILE A 27 -4.12 -47.88 19.32
CA ILE A 27 -3.39 -49.16 19.43
C ILE A 27 -3.53 -49.78 20.84
N ILE A 28 -4.32 -49.18 21.74
CA ILE A 28 -4.72 -49.89 22.98
C ILE A 28 -5.48 -51.14 22.54
N ASN A 29 -4.78 -52.28 22.45
CA ASN A 29 -5.26 -53.49 21.78
C ASN A 29 -6.42 -54.16 22.52
N ILE A 30 -6.76 -53.70 23.72
CA ILE A 30 -7.94 -54.13 24.48
C ILE A 30 -8.39 -52.94 25.34
N PHE A 31 -9.30 -52.10 24.85
CA PHE A 31 -10.15 -51.32 25.76
C PHE A 31 -10.98 -52.35 26.54
N PRO A 32 -11.01 -52.35 27.88
CA PRO A 32 -11.66 -53.41 28.63
C PRO A 32 -13.17 -53.46 28.32
N ASP A 33 -13.67 -54.63 27.95
CA ASP A 33 -15.08 -54.79 27.54
C ASP A 33 -16.07 -54.50 28.68
N LYS A 34 -15.68 -54.75 29.93
CA LYS A 34 -16.46 -54.44 31.14
C LYS A 34 -15.53 -53.87 32.21
N VAL A 35 -15.94 -52.75 32.80
CA VAL A 35 -15.24 -52.16 33.95
C VAL A 35 -16.23 -51.78 35.03
N GLU A 36 -16.00 -52.25 36.26
CA GLU A 36 -16.90 -52.06 37.40
C GLU A 36 -16.68 -50.68 38.05
N PHE A 37 -17.21 -49.62 37.41
CA PHE A 37 -17.17 -48.26 37.96
C PHE A 37 -18.54 -47.78 38.44
N SER A 38 -19.13 -48.50 39.40
CA SER A 38 -20.49 -48.24 39.90
C SER A 38 -20.69 -46.85 40.53
N LYS A 39 -19.62 -46.22 41.04
CA LYS A 39 -19.65 -44.88 41.69
C LYS A 39 -19.30 -43.72 40.75
N LEU A 40 -18.89 -44.00 39.51
CA LEU A 40 -18.39 -43.00 38.58
C LEU A 40 -19.52 -42.09 38.10
N LYS A 41 -19.33 -40.77 38.27
CA LYS A 41 -20.29 -39.73 37.86
C LYS A 41 -19.85 -38.97 36.61
N THR A 42 -18.55 -38.86 36.37
CA THR A 42 -18.02 -38.11 35.23
C THR A 42 -16.96 -38.92 34.50
N LEU A 43 -17.08 -38.99 33.18
CA LEU A 43 -16.12 -39.63 32.31
C LEU A 43 -15.81 -38.76 31.10
N PHE A 44 -14.54 -38.44 30.90
CA PHE A 44 -14.02 -37.85 29.67
C PHE A 44 -13.05 -38.81 28.98
N LEU A 45 -13.29 -39.09 27.70
CA LEU A 45 -12.44 -39.92 26.85
C LEU A 45 -12.08 -39.16 25.58
N GLU A 46 -10.79 -38.97 25.35
CA GLU A 46 -10.25 -38.39 24.13
C GLU A 46 -9.29 -39.36 23.45
N GLY A 47 -9.57 -39.68 22.19
CA GLY A 47 -8.68 -40.45 21.32
C GLY A 47 -7.53 -39.60 20.78
N GLU A 48 -6.40 -40.26 20.51
CA GLU A 48 -5.21 -39.63 19.93
C GLU A 48 -5.49 -39.06 18.53
N ARG A 49 -4.84 -37.94 18.20
CA ARG A 49 -4.90 -37.32 16.88
C ARG A 49 -3.79 -37.89 15.98
N LYS A 50 -4.14 -38.77 15.04
CA LYS A 50 -3.20 -39.42 14.11
C LYS A 50 -3.13 -38.71 12.76
N ARG A 51 -2.13 -39.08 11.93
CA ARG A 51 -1.93 -38.55 10.57
C ARG A 51 -3.12 -38.84 9.64
N ASN A 52 -3.77 -39.98 9.82
CA ASN A 52 -5.00 -40.29 9.11
C ASN A 52 -6.21 -39.69 9.86
N ARG A 53 -7.10 -38.97 9.18
CA ARG A 53 -8.26 -38.33 9.82
C ARG A 53 -9.26 -39.34 10.37
N ASP A 54 -9.30 -40.54 9.81
CA ASP A 54 -10.27 -41.59 10.13
C ASP A 54 -9.86 -42.53 11.28
N ASP A 55 -8.71 -42.29 11.91
CA ASP A 55 -8.26 -43.06 13.05
C ASP A 55 -8.90 -42.52 14.35
N PHE A 56 -9.97 -43.19 14.80
CA PHE A 56 -10.68 -42.92 16.05
C PHE A 56 -10.36 -43.97 17.12
N LEU A 57 -10.51 -43.60 18.40
CA LEU A 57 -10.50 -44.57 19.51
C LEU A 57 -11.79 -45.41 19.45
N VAL A 58 -11.67 -46.72 19.24
CA VAL A 58 -12.83 -47.61 19.19
C VAL A 58 -13.22 -48.03 20.61
N VAL A 59 -14.46 -47.74 21.02
CA VAL A 59 -15.02 -48.12 22.33
C VAL A 59 -16.27 -48.97 22.12
N LEU A 60 -16.32 -50.15 22.76
CA LEU A 60 -17.47 -51.05 22.71
C LEU A 60 -18.56 -50.61 23.71
N GLY A 61 -19.83 -50.82 23.37
CA GLY A 61 -20.95 -50.37 24.20
C GLY A 61 -20.97 -50.96 25.62
N THR A 62 -20.49 -52.19 25.78
CA THR A 62 -20.37 -52.89 27.07
C THR A 62 -19.48 -52.17 28.08
N PHE A 63 -18.55 -51.31 27.60
CA PHE A 63 -17.65 -50.53 28.45
C PHE A 63 -18.41 -49.65 29.47
N PHE A 64 -19.59 -49.16 29.09
CA PHE A 64 -20.40 -48.29 29.95
C PHE A 64 -21.39 -49.06 30.83
N GLU A 65 -21.46 -50.40 30.76
CA GLU A 65 -22.60 -51.19 31.26
C GLU A 65 -22.79 -51.06 32.77
N GLU A 66 -21.69 -51.09 33.53
CA GLU A 66 -21.70 -51.02 35.00
C GLU A 66 -21.61 -49.59 35.56
N MET A 67 -21.53 -48.57 34.69
CA MET A 67 -21.42 -47.15 35.09
C MET A 67 -22.78 -46.52 35.43
N LYS A 68 -23.57 -47.18 36.29
CA LYS A 68 -24.97 -46.77 36.57
C LYS A 68 -25.10 -45.38 37.22
N ALA A 69 -24.06 -44.89 37.90
CA ALA A 69 -24.05 -43.56 38.52
C ALA A 69 -23.64 -42.42 37.58
N LEU A 70 -23.34 -42.71 36.30
CA LEU A 70 -22.78 -41.73 35.37
C LEU A 70 -23.77 -40.59 35.09
N GLN A 71 -23.30 -39.35 35.26
CA GLN A 71 -24.05 -38.12 35.05
C GLN A 71 -23.51 -37.31 33.88
N VAL A 72 -22.19 -37.35 33.64
CA VAL A 72 -21.52 -36.60 32.57
C VAL A 72 -20.65 -37.53 31.76
N LEU A 73 -20.91 -37.61 30.46
CA LEU A 73 -20.11 -38.35 29.49
C LEU A 73 -19.66 -37.41 28.36
N LEU A 74 -18.35 -37.32 28.19
CA LEU A 74 -17.74 -36.39 27.26
C LEU A 74 -16.73 -37.17 26.41
N LEU A 75 -17.00 -37.27 25.11
CA LEU A 75 -16.26 -38.11 24.16
C LEU A 75 -15.67 -37.24 23.07
N LYS A 76 -14.40 -37.47 22.75
CA LYS A 76 -13.68 -36.75 21.70
C LYS A 76 -12.85 -37.69 20.86
N ARG A 77 -12.97 -37.66 19.54
CA ARG A 77 -12.23 -38.59 18.65
C ARG A 77 -12.47 -40.07 18.99
N VAL A 78 -13.71 -40.40 19.36
CA VAL A 78 -14.15 -41.76 19.69
C VAL A 78 -15.09 -42.29 18.60
N SER A 79 -14.91 -43.55 18.24
CA SER A 79 -15.84 -44.32 17.42
C SER A 79 -16.52 -45.36 18.30
N PHE A 80 -17.85 -45.31 18.38
CA PHE A 80 -18.62 -46.30 19.13
C PHE A 80 -20.00 -46.51 18.49
N SER A 81 -20.55 -47.71 18.67
CA SER A 81 -21.92 -47.99 18.25
C SER A 81 -22.88 -47.69 19.40
N LEU A 82 -23.98 -47.00 19.10
CA LEU A 82 -25.06 -46.85 20.06
C LEU A 82 -25.90 -48.13 20.16
N LYS A 83 -25.82 -49.05 19.19
CA LYS A 83 -26.56 -50.33 19.22
C LYS A 83 -25.98 -51.21 20.33
N GLY A 84 -26.76 -51.43 21.39
CA GLY A 84 -26.27 -52.11 22.60
C GLY A 84 -25.62 -51.18 23.64
N PHE A 85 -25.73 -49.86 23.48
CA PHE A 85 -25.32 -48.91 24.51
C PHE A 85 -26.21 -49.07 25.75
N PRO A 86 -25.63 -49.22 26.95
CA PRO A 86 -26.37 -49.53 28.15
C PRO A 86 -27.29 -48.38 28.56
N SER A 87 -28.40 -48.71 29.21
CA SER A 87 -29.26 -47.70 29.83
C SER A 87 -28.46 -46.99 30.93
N LEU A 88 -28.23 -45.69 30.73
CA LEU A 88 -27.63 -44.78 31.70
C LEU A 88 -28.71 -43.82 32.22
N PRO A 89 -29.56 -44.26 33.16
CA PRO A 89 -30.75 -43.52 33.59
C PRO A 89 -30.45 -42.24 34.38
N ASN A 90 -29.19 -42.05 34.81
CA ASN A 90 -28.73 -40.87 35.55
C ASN A 90 -27.96 -39.87 34.68
N LEU A 91 -27.75 -40.17 33.39
CA LEU A 91 -26.94 -39.34 32.51
C LEU A 91 -27.65 -38.02 32.25
N LYS A 92 -27.00 -36.91 32.59
CA LYS A 92 -27.48 -35.54 32.41
C LYS A 92 -26.80 -34.82 31.25
N THR A 93 -25.57 -35.19 30.93
CA THR A 93 -24.78 -34.55 29.88
C THR A 93 -24.09 -35.58 29.01
N LEU A 94 -24.34 -35.49 27.71
CA LEU A 94 -23.63 -36.23 26.67
C LEU A 94 -23.09 -35.23 25.65
N ARG A 95 -21.75 -35.12 25.54
CA ARG A 95 -21.13 -34.35 24.46
C ARG A 95 -20.17 -35.23 23.67
N CYS A 96 -20.33 -35.24 22.37
CA CYS A 96 -19.45 -35.91 21.42
C CYS A 96 -18.82 -34.84 20.52
N TYR A 97 -17.49 -34.82 20.44
CA TYR A 97 -16.73 -33.93 19.58
C TYR A 97 -15.89 -34.74 18.61
N ASP A 98 -16.01 -34.50 17.30
CA ASP A 98 -15.22 -35.22 16.29
C ASP A 98 -15.35 -36.73 16.51
N CYS A 99 -16.57 -37.27 16.54
CA CYS A 99 -16.85 -38.67 16.87
C CYS A 99 -17.59 -39.36 15.73
N MET A 100 -17.27 -40.64 15.48
CA MET A 100 -17.99 -41.48 14.54
C MET A 100 -19.13 -42.22 15.24
N LEU A 101 -20.36 -41.78 15.00
CA LEU A 101 -21.59 -42.30 15.62
C LEU A 101 -22.40 -43.10 14.60
N LYS A 102 -22.38 -44.44 14.67
CA LYS A 102 -23.23 -45.29 13.82
C LYS A 102 -24.56 -45.58 14.52
N ASN A 103 -25.69 -45.36 13.84
CA ASN A 103 -27.06 -45.68 14.27
C ASN A 103 -27.54 -44.95 15.55
N PHE A 104 -27.55 -43.61 15.52
CA PHE A 104 -27.87 -42.74 16.67
C PHE A 104 -29.29 -42.90 17.26
N SER A 105 -30.23 -43.51 16.52
CA SER A 105 -31.67 -43.50 16.80
C SER A 105 -32.15 -44.41 17.94
N SER A 106 -31.70 -45.65 18.04
CA SER A 106 -32.39 -46.67 18.87
C SER A 106 -32.18 -46.57 20.40
N SER A 107 -31.11 -45.91 20.86
CA SER A 107 -30.63 -46.04 22.26
C SER A 107 -30.92 -44.84 23.16
N LEU A 108 -31.34 -43.71 22.60
CA LEU A 108 -31.72 -42.50 23.35
C LEU A 108 -33.03 -42.67 24.14
N THR A 109 -33.86 -43.64 23.74
CA THR A 109 -35.19 -43.90 24.32
C THR A 109 -35.19 -44.11 25.84
N ASN A 110 -34.04 -44.48 26.40
CA ASN A 110 -33.87 -44.81 27.82
C ASN A 110 -33.11 -43.74 28.63
N MET A 111 -32.68 -42.62 28.03
CA MET A 111 -31.90 -41.56 28.70
C MET A 111 -32.77 -40.36 29.13
N ARG A 112 -33.88 -40.61 29.83
CA ARG A 112 -34.89 -39.57 30.13
C ARG A 112 -34.40 -38.42 31.03
N SER A 113 -33.30 -38.62 31.74
CA SER A 113 -32.64 -37.59 32.58
C SER A 113 -31.73 -36.64 31.81
N LEU A 114 -31.51 -36.87 30.50
CA LEU A 114 -30.54 -36.12 29.73
C LEU A 114 -30.99 -34.66 29.55
N GLU A 115 -30.19 -33.72 30.06
CA GLU A 115 -30.44 -32.28 29.99
C GLU A 115 -29.63 -31.61 28.87
N ILE A 116 -28.44 -32.13 28.56
CA ILE A 116 -27.50 -31.59 27.57
C ILE A 116 -27.10 -32.67 26.58
N LEU A 117 -27.39 -32.43 25.30
CA LEU A 117 -26.89 -33.23 24.19
C LEU A 117 -26.14 -32.32 23.20
N ALA A 118 -24.86 -32.58 22.99
CA ALA A 118 -24.06 -31.87 21.99
C ALA A 118 -23.33 -32.86 21.09
N LEU A 119 -23.59 -32.78 19.79
CA LEU A 119 -22.97 -33.59 18.75
C LEU A 119 -22.25 -32.61 17.81
N ILE A 120 -20.93 -32.49 17.97
CA ILE A 120 -20.12 -31.46 17.33
C ILE A 120 -19.11 -32.14 16.41
N ALA A 121 -19.01 -31.69 15.16
CA ALA A 121 -18.20 -32.35 14.14
C ALA A 121 -18.47 -33.87 14.08
N THR A 122 -19.74 -34.27 14.12
CA THR A 122 -20.16 -35.68 14.02
C THR A 122 -20.79 -35.94 12.66
N GLU A 123 -20.56 -37.11 12.07
CA GLU A 123 -21.19 -37.54 10.81
C GLU A 123 -22.65 -37.95 11.03
N ILE A 124 -23.53 -36.97 11.27
CA ILE A 124 -24.97 -37.19 11.45
C ILE A 124 -25.73 -36.40 10.39
N ASP A 125 -26.29 -37.14 9.43
CA ASP A 125 -27.08 -36.58 8.33
C ASP A 125 -28.58 -36.48 8.69
N GLU A 126 -29.08 -37.24 9.67
CA GLU A 126 -30.49 -37.26 10.09
C GLU A 126 -30.65 -37.39 11.62
N ILE A 127 -31.56 -36.60 12.19
CA ILE A 127 -31.97 -36.71 13.60
C ILE A 127 -33.13 -37.68 13.73
N SER A 128 -33.09 -38.57 14.71
CA SER A 128 -34.19 -39.52 14.97
C SER A 128 -35.39 -38.89 15.69
N GLU A 129 -36.61 -39.31 15.31
CA GLU A 129 -37.85 -39.00 16.04
C GLU A 129 -37.82 -39.43 17.52
N GLU A 130 -36.97 -40.39 17.86
CA GLU A 130 -36.81 -40.88 19.24
C GLU A 130 -36.29 -39.81 20.22
N LEU A 131 -35.72 -38.71 19.71
CA LEU A 131 -35.24 -37.58 20.51
C LEU A 131 -36.36 -36.97 21.38
N VAL A 132 -37.63 -37.07 20.96
CA VAL A 132 -38.80 -36.58 21.73
C VAL A 132 -38.93 -37.26 23.10
N LYS A 133 -38.40 -38.48 23.26
CA LYS A 133 -38.43 -39.18 24.55
C LYS A 133 -37.54 -38.52 25.61
N LEU A 134 -36.65 -37.61 25.22
CA LEU A 134 -35.78 -36.85 26.13
C LEU A 134 -36.53 -35.64 26.73
N SER A 135 -37.50 -35.91 27.60
CA SER A 135 -38.36 -34.86 28.19
C SER A 135 -37.61 -33.83 29.05
N ALA A 136 -36.41 -34.15 29.55
CA ALA A 136 -35.58 -33.27 30.36
C ALA A 136 -34.60 -32.42 29.54
N LEU A 137 -34.56 -32.58 28.21
CA LEU A 137 -33.56 -31.94 27.35
C LEU A 137 -33.75 -30.42 27.34
N LYS A 138 -32.69 -29.70 27.74
CA LYS A 138 -32.63 -28.23 27.80
C LYS A 138 -31.67 -27.66 26.76
N TYR A 139 -30.63 -28.38 26.39
CA TYR A 139 -29.61 -27.94 25.44
C TYR A 139 -29.42 -28.99 24.34
N LEU A 140 -29.58 -28.58 23.10
CA LEU A 140 -29.31 -29.38 21.92
C LEU A 140 -28.36 -28.63 20.99
N ARG A 141 -27.18 -29.20 20.73
CA ARG A 141 -26.25 -28.70 19.72
C ARG A 141 -25.91 -29.77 18.70
N LEU A 142 -26.02 -29.40 17.44
CA LEU A 142 -25.78 -30.24 16.28
C LEU A 142 -24.87 -29.50 15.30
N SER A 143 -23.72 -30.10 15.03
CA SER A 143 -22.70 -29.62 14.12
C SER A 143 -22.12 -30.81 13.34
N GLY A 144 -22.21 -30.74 12.02
CA GLY A 144 -21.79 -31.81 11.10
C GLY A 144 -20.31 -31.75 10.74
N VAL A 145 -19.82 -32.80 10.07
CA VAL A 145 -18.48 -32.84 9.44
C VAL A 145 -18.61 -32.33 8.00
N GLY A 146 -18.03 -31.16 7.73
CA GLY A 146 -18.07 -30.53 6.40
C GLY A 146 -19.25 -29.58 6.19
N VAL A 147 -19.04 -28.55 5.36
CA VAL A 147 -19.94 -27.40 5.23
C VAL A 147 -21.13 -27.61 4.28
N GLU A 148 -21.12 -28.71 3.52
CA GLU A 148 -22.00 -28.93 2.37
C GLU A 148 -23.17 -29.92 2.60
N ARG A 149 -23.07 -30.81 3.60
CA ARG A 149 -24.15 -31.78 3.86
C ARG A 149 -25.28 -31.13 4.66
N GLU A 150 -26.51 -31.32 4.17
CA GLU A 150 -27.73 -30.84 4.80
C GLU A 150 -28.20 -31.83 5.88
N MET A 151 -28.43 -31.33 7.09
CA MET A 151 -28.98 -32.06 8.22
C MET A 151 -30.49 -32.16 8.09
N ASN A 152 -30.99 -33.39 8.00
CA ASN A 152 -32.42 -33.67 7.97
C ASN A 152 -33.01 -33.72 9.39
N ILE A 153 -33.96 -32.82 9.64
CA ILE A 153 -34.74 -32.70 10.87
C ILE A 153 -36.18 -33.13 10.55
N PRO A 154 -36.67 -34.22 11.16
CA PRO A 154 -38.05 -34.65 10.97
C PRO A 154 -39.06 -33.55 11.33
N PRO A 155 -40.15 -33.41 10.54
CA PRO A 155 -41.15 -32.37 10.78
C PRO A 155 -41.83 -32.58 12.14
N ASN A 156 -42.12 -31.48 12.84
CA ASN A 156 -42.70 -31.46 14.19
C ASN A 156 -41.84 -32.15 15.27
N LEU A 157 -40.58 -32.44 15.00
CA LEU A 157 -39.68 -32.97 16.01
C LEU A 157 -39.36 -31.91 17.06
N VAL A 158 -38.97 -30.72 16.60
CA VAL A 158 -38.49 -29.65 17.47
C VAL A 158 -39.62 -29.07 18.30
N SER A 159 -40.82 -28.93 17.72
CA SER A 159 -42.01 -28.43 18.45
C SER A 159 -42.40 -29.29 19.66
N ARG A 160 -42.05 -30.58 19.67
CA ARG A 160 -42.31 -31.52 20.78
C ARG A 160 -41.27 -31.46 21.90
N LEU A 161 -40.13 -30.81 21.70
CA LEU A 161 -39.06 -30.66 22.70
C LEU A 161 -39.32 -29.48 23.65
N THR A 162 -40.45 -29.49 24.35
CA THR A 162 -40.97 -28.32 25.11
C THR A 162 -40.10 -27.85 26.29
N SER A 163 -39.16 -28.67 26.76
CA SER A 163 -38.18 -28.31 27.81
C SER A 163 -36.97 -27.54 27.28
N LEU A 164 -36.81 -27.44 25.96
CA LEU A 164 -35.60 -26.90 25.32
C LEU A 164 -35.44 -25.40 25.61
N GLN A 165 -34.23 -25.03 26.05
CA GLN A 165 -33.82 -23.66 26.35
C GLN A 165 -32.81 -23.15 25.32
N GLU A 166 -31.98 -24.04 24.78
CA GLU A 166 -30.97 -23.72 23.78
C GLU A 166 -31.00 -24.72 22.62
N LEU A 167 -31.10 -24.19 21.40
CA LEU A 167 -31.05 -24.96 20.17
C LEU A 167 -29.95 -24.40 19.26
N HIS A 168 -28.99 -25.24 18.90
CA HIS A 168 -27.88 -24.87 18.03
C HIS A 168 -27.80 -25.86 16.86
N VAL A 169 -28.21 -25.44 15.67
CA VAL A 169 -28.13 -26.21 14.43
C VAL A 169 -27.27 -25.42 13.44
N ILE A 170 -25.97 -25.68 13.47
CA ILE A 170 -24.95 -24.99 12.66
C ILE A 170 -24.91 -25.47 11.18
N PRO A 171 -25.12 -26.76 10.84
CA PRO A 171 -25.08 -27.17 9.44
C PRO A 171 -26.30 -26.63 8.68
N LYS A 172 -26.23 -26.70 7.34
CA LYS A 172 -27.42 -26.49 6.50
C LYS A 172 -28.49 -27.48 6.97
N ASN A 173 -29.73 -27.05 7.09
CA ASN A 173 -30.80 -27.85 7.69
C ASN A 173 -32.15 -27.49 7.08
N ASN A 174 -33.14 -28.37 7.25
CA ASN A 174 -34.52 -28.20 6.78
C ASN A 174 -35.49 -27.86 7.93
N LEU A 175 -35.02 -27.23 9.02
CA LEU A 175 -35.87 -26.88 10.16
C LEU A 175 -37.06 -26.01 9.72
N ASN A 176 -38.28 -26.42 10.05
CA ASN A 176 -39.45 -25.57 9.90
C ASN A 176 -39.49 -24.55 11.04
N LEU A 177 -39.27 -23.28 10.72
CA LEU A 177 -39.20 -22.19 11.71
C LEU A 177 -40.51 -22.00 12.50
N LEU A 178 -41.66 -22.42 11.97
CA LEU A 178 -42.93 -22.38 12.70
C LEU A 178 -42.91 -23.25 13.96
N GLU A 179 -42.08 -24.30 14.00
CA GLU A 179 -41.92 -25.16 15.17
C GLU A 179 -41.33 -24.43 16.37
N LEU A 180 -40.56 -23.36 16.14
CA LEU A 180 -39.96 -22.55 17.21
C LEU A 180 -41.03 -21.83 18.05
N LYS A 181 -42.23 -21.57 17.49
CA LYS A 181 -43.35 -20.95 18.23
C LYS A 181 -43.82 -21.81 19.41
N SER A 182 -43.62 -23.13 19.35
CA SER A 182 -44.00 -24.06 20.43
C SER A 182 -43.00 -24.09 21.58
N LEU A 183 -41.78 -23.55 21.39
CA LEU A 183 -40.69 -23.61 22.37
C LEU A 183 -40.71 -22.40 23.32
N SER A 184 -41.64 -22.40 24.28
CA SER A 184 -41.84 -21.27 25.22
C SER A 184 -40.66 -20.96 26.15
N ARG A 185 -39.69 -21.88 26.28
CA ARG A 185 -38.49 -21.74 27.14
C ARG A 185 -37.22 -21.38 26.37
N LEU A 186 -37.29 -21.24 25.05
CA LEU A 186 -36.13 -21.01 24.20
C LEU A 186 -35.54 -19.61 24.46
N THR A 187 -34.31 -19.56 24.93
CA THR A 187 -33.56 -18.32 25.19
C THR A 187 -32.34 -18.18 24.30
N ALA A 188 -31.81 -19.27 23.74
CA ALA A 188 -30.71 -19.24 22.79
C ALA A 188 -30.96 -20.04 21.51
N LEU A 189 -30.56 -19.47 20.38
CA LEU A 189 -30.74 -20.07 19.06
C LEU A 189 -29.54 -19.82 18.14
N SER A 190 -28.86 -20.86 17.68
CA SER A 190 -27.92 -20.75 16.56
C SER A 190 -28.47 -21.55 15.39
N LEU A 191 -28.63 -20.89 14.24
CA LEU A 191 -29.17 -21.52 13.03
C LEU A 191 -28.46 -20.99 11.79
N ARG A 192 -28.12 -21.90 10.88
CA ARG A 192 -27.89 -21.55 9.48
C ARG A 192 -29.24 -21.54 8.75
N LEU A 193 -29.61 -20.41 8.16
CA LEU A 193 -30.88 -20.19 7.49
C LEU A 193 -30.70 -20.00 5.98
N SER A 194 -31.61 -20.63 5.23
CA SER A 194 -31.88 -20.31 3.83
C SER A 194 -33.04 -19.32 3.72
N ALA A 195 -33.00 -18.42 2.74
CA ALA A 195 -34.08 -17.47 2.48
C ALA A 195 -35.44 -18.16 2.29
N ASN A 196 -35.43 -19.37 1.70
CA ASN A 196 -36.63 -20.16 1.43
C ASN A 196 -37.29 -20.75 2.70
N GLN A 197 -36.58 -20.80 3.83
CA GLN A 197 -37.11 -21.37 5.08
C GLN A 197 -37.94 -20.36 5.87
N ILE A 198 -37.86 -19.07 5.56
CA ILE A 198 -38.54 -18.02 6.30
C ILE A 198 -39.99 -17.92 5.80
N PRO A 199 -41.00 -18.14 6.66
CA PRO A 199 -42.39 -18.00 6.27
C PRO A 199 -42.71 -16.55 5.86
N LEU A 200 -43.45 -16.39 4.76
CA LEU A 200 -43.75 -15.07 4.17
C LEU A 200 -44.77 -14.24 4.97
N GLU A 201 -45.62 -14.87 5.80
CA GLU A 201 -46.68 -14.18 6.56
C GLU A 201 -46.67 -14.54 8.06
N ASP A 202 -46.78 -13.52 8.92
CA ASP A 202 -47.03 -13.59 10.37
C ASP A 202 -46.07 -14.46 11.22
N PHE A 203 -44.85 -14.67 10.75
CA PHE A 203 -43.76 -15.27 11.54
C PHE A 203 -42.89 -14.18 12.19
N MET A 204 -42.54 -14.38 13.45
CA MET A 204 -41.51 -13.62 14.15
C MET A 204 -40.68 -14.59 14.98
N PHE A 205 -39.36 -14.40 14.99
CA PHE A 205 -38.50 -15.16 15.90
C PHE A 205 -38.90 -14.90 17.37
N PRO A 206 -38.77 -15.89 18.26
CA PRO A 206 -38.94 -15.69 19.70
C PRO A 206 -38.02 -14.58 20.23
N LYS A 207 -38.37 -13.99 21.38
CA LYS A 207 -37.46 -13.07 22.08
C LYS A 207 -36.29 -13.87 22.66
N LEU A 208 -35.12 -13.76 22.03
CA LEU A 208 -33.92 -14.52 22.38
C LEU A 208 -32.90 -13.65 23.11
N GLN A 209 -32.20 -14.23 24.08
CA GLN A 209 -31.12 -13.57 24.81
C GLN A 209 -29.76 -13.74 24.13
N ARG A 210 -29.56 -14.86 23.43
CA ARG A 210 -28.33 -15.20 22.69
C ARG A 210 -28.73 -15.81 21.36
N TYR A 211 -28.15 -15.38 20.25
CA TYR A 211 -28.44 -16.02 18.98
C TYR A 211 -27.33 -15.78 17.95
N ASP A 212 -27.07 -16.79 17.13
CA ASP A 212 -26.19 -16.69 15.97
C ASP A 212 -26.95 -17.23 14.77
N ILE A 213 -27.66 -16.33 14.09
CA ILE A 213 -28.50 -16.66 12.94
C ILE A 213 -27.80 -16.18 11.68
N VAL A 214 -27.37 -17.11 10.84
CA VAL A 214 -26.49 -16.81 9.70
C VAL A 214 -27.03 -17.39 8.39
N GLY A 215 -26.84 -16.67 7.30
CA GLY A 215 -27.20 -17.12 5.95
C GLY A 215 -26.33 -18.28 5.45
N GLU A 216 -26.72 -18.86 4.31
CA GLU A 216 -26.10 -20.05 3.74
C GLU A 216 -24.58 -19.95 3.52
N TYR A 217 -23.96 -18.77 3.42
CA TYR A 217 -22.53 -18.65 3.09
C TYR A 217 -21.62 -18.31 4.27
N TYR A 218 -22.15 -18.34 5.50
CA TYR A 218 -21.38 -18.06 6.71
C TYR A 218 -21.09 -19.36 7.49
N SER A 219 -19.85 -19.48 7.98
CA SER A 219 -19.46 -20.50 8.96
C SER A 219 -18.96 -19.83 10.22
N SER A 220 -19.63 -20.09 11.36
CA SER A 220 -19.18 -19.65 12.68
C SER A 220 -19.20 -20.86 13.61
N ASP A 221 -18.05 -21.18 14.21
CA ASP A 221 -17.93 -22.17 15.30
C ASP A 221 -18.08 -21.51 16.69
N GLN A 222 -18.30 -20.19 16.75
CA GLN A 222 -18.30 -19.44 18.02
C GLN A 222 -19.56 -19.69 18.85
N GLU A 223 -19.38 -19.84 20.16
CA GLU A 223 -20.49 -19.87 21.12
C GLU A 223 -21.08 -18.46 21.28
N ALA A 224 -22.20 -18.24 20.57
CA ALA A 224 -23.17 -17.13 20.64
C ALA A 224 -22.70 -15.74 21.19
N PHE A 225 -22.41 -14.83 20.25
CA PHE A 225 -22.63 -13.38 20.36
C PHE A 225 -24.02 -13.05 19.79
N ARG A 226 -24.64 -11.91 20.10
CA ARG A 226 -25.97 -11.54 19.54
C ARG A 226 -25.83 -11.14 18.06
N ARG A 227 -25.64 -12.10 17.16
CA ARG A 227 -25.28 -11.91 15.74
C ARG A 227 -26.41 -12.32 14.80
N LEU A 228 -26.65 -11.47 13.81
CA LEU A 228 -27.61 -11.71 12.74
C LEU A 228 -26.96 -11.42 11.38
N ALA A 229 -26.81 -12.45 10.55
CA ALA A 229 -26.30 -12.34 9.19
C ALA A 229 -27.33 -12.88 8.19
N ILE A 230 -27.95 -12.00 7.42
CA ILE A 230 -29.01 -12.35 6.46
C ILE A 230 -28.48 -12.14 5.05
N GLN A 231 -28.76 -13.11 4.18
CA GLN A 231 -28.33 -13.06 2.78
C GLN A 231 -29.45 -13.50 1.83
N ASP A 232 -29.49 -12.87 0.65
CA ASP A 232 -30.35 -13.24 -0.48
C ASP A 232 -31.83 -13.29 -0.09
N PHE A 233 -32.29 -12.27 0.64
CA PHE A 233 -33.62 -12.20 1.23
C PHE A 233 -34.41 -11.01 0.68
N SER A 234 -35.37 -11.26 -0.21
CA SER A 234 -36.12 -10.21 -0.92
C SER A 234 -37.38 -9.74 -0.19
N SER A 235 -37.77 -10.40 0.91
CA SER A 235 -38.97 -10.08 1.70
C SER A 235 -38.66 -9.13 2.86
N SER A 236 -39.72 -8.65 3.53
CA SER A 236 -39.58 -7.75 4.69
C SER A 236 -38.81 -8.41 5.84
N LEU A 237 -37.93 -7.66 6.52
CA LEU A 237 -37.24 -8.12 7.75
C LEU A 237 -38.14 -8.20 8.99
N SER A 238 -39.47 -8.09 8.86
CA SER A 238 -40.42 -8.13 9.98
C SER A 238 -40.28 -9.38 10.86
N ALA A 239 -39.88 -10.52 10.26
CA ALA A 239 -39.60 -11.76 10.98
C ALA A 239 -38.52 -11.62 12.05
N PHE A 240 -37.58 -10.69 11.87
CA PHE A 240 -36.42 -10.47 12.74
C PHE A 240 -36.62 -9.33 13.74
N ASN A 241 -37.78 -8.66 13.76
CA ASN A 241 -38.04 -7.49 14.60
C ASN A 241 -37.73 -7.73 16.09
N ASN A 242 -38.04 -8.92 16.62
CA ASN A 242 -37.76 -9.27 18.02
C ASN A 242 -36.26 -9.44 18.34
N LEU A 243 -35.39 -9.51 17.34
CA LEU A 243 -33.95 -9.71 17.49
C LEU A 243 -33.18 -8.39 17.38
N PHE A 244 -33.69 -7.40 16.64
CA PHE A 244 -32.97 -6.15 16.40
C PHE A 244 -32.67 -5.35 17.67
N CYS A 245 -33.49 -5.47 18.72
CA CYS A 245 -33.34 -4.68 19.94
C CYS A 245 -32.08 -5.01 20.76
N ASN A 246 -31.51 -6.21 20.60
CA ASN A 246 -30.32 -6.64 21.33
C ASN A 246 -29.18 -7.11 20.41
N VAL A 247 -29.29 -6.92 19.10
CA VAL A 247 -28.26 -7.33 18.14
C VAL A 247 -26.96 -6.55 18.35
N GLU A 248 -25.85 -7.28 18.47
CA GLU A 248 -24.49 -6.73 18.61
C GLU A 248 -23.75 -6.62 17.27
N ALA A 249 -24.01 -7.55 16.34
CA ALA A 249 -23.47 -7.49 14.98
C ALA A 249 -24.54 -7.87 13.95
N LEU A 250 -24.75 -6.99 12.98
CA LEU A 250 -25.75 -7.15 11.93
C LEU A 250 -25.06 -7.09 10.56
N SER A 251 -25.22 -8.14 9.77
CA SER A 251 -24.76 -8.20 8.38
C SER A 251 -25.93 -8.49 7.45
N LEU A 252 -26.18 -7.61 6.48
CA LEU A 252 -27.23 -7.78 5.48
C LEU A 252 -26.61 -7.78 4.10
N ARG A 253 -26.79 -8.86 3.33
CA ARG A 253 -26.31 -8.99 1.95
C ARG A 253 -27.46 -9.28 1.00
N ASN A 254 -27.60 -8.50 -0.08
CA ASN A 254 -28.62 -8.71 -1.10
C ASN A 254 -30.04 -8.83 -0.48
N VAL A 255 -30.35 -7.93 0.45
CA VAL A 255 -31.65 -7.88 1.14
C VAL A 255 -32.51 -6.78 0.51
N GLY A 256 -33.75 -7.11 0.15
CA GLY A 256 -34.71 -6.21 -0.50
C GLY A 256 -35.99 -6.00 0.32
N GLY A 257 -36.96 -5.28 -0.26
CA GLY A 257 -38.33 -5.17 0.28
C GLY A 257 -38.54 -4.08 1.35
N GLN A 258 -37.52 -3.29 1.67
CA GLN A 258 -37.60 -2.25 2.70
C GLN A 258 -36.64 -1.09 2.43
N LYS A 259 -37.08 0.11 2.83
CA LYS A 259 -36.31 1.35 2.62
C LYS A 259 -35.27 1.64 3.71
N ASN A 260 -35.44 1.06 4.90
CA ASN A 260 -34.58 1.26 6.06
C ASN A 260 -34.34 -0.07 6.79
N ILE A 261 -33.34 -0.14 7.68
CA ILE A 261 -33.05 -1.36 8.45
C ILE A 261 -34.20 -1.71 9.40
N VAL A 262 -34.78 -0.70 10.07
CA VAL A 262 -35.89 -0.88 11.02
C VAL A 262 -37.06 0.03 10.63
N PRO A 263 -38.28 -0.50 10.37
CA PRO A 263 -39.42 0.30 9.89
C PRO A 263 -40.11 1.18 10.94
N SER A 264 -40.00 0.86 12.24
CA SER A 264 -40.58 1.63 13.35
C SER A 264 -39.91 1.27 14.66
N MET A 265 -39.41 2.25 15.41
CA MET A 265 -38.87 2.00 16.75
C MET A 265 -39.98 2.06 17.80
N ASP A 266 -40.14 1.00 18.58
CA ASP A 266 -40.44 1.13 20.00
C ASP A 266 -39.18 1.65 20.74
N GLU A 267 -39.36 2.22 21.94
CA GLU A 267 -38.39 3.04 22.70
C GLU A 267 -36.97 2.46 22.93
N MET A 268 -36.66 1.23 22.47
CA MET A 268 -35.41 0.52 22.75
C MET A 268 -34.40 0.39 21.59
N GLY A 269 -34.77 0.61 20.31
CA GLY A 269 -33.83 0.79 19.18
C GLY A 269 -32.73 -0.27 18.91
N VAL A 270 -31.95 -0.09 17.83
CA VAL A 270 -30.74 -0.89 17.47
C VAL A 270 -29.50 -0.42 18.22
N ASN A 271 -29.63 -0.16 19.52
CA ASN A 271 -28.62 0.55 20.28
C ASN A 271 -27.45 -0.34 20.75
N GLU A 272 -27.69 -1.63 20.93
CA GLU A 272 -26.67 -2.62 21.31
C GLU A 272 -25.71 -2.95 20.14
N LEU A 273 -26.00 -2.46 18.94
CA LEU A 273 -25.26 -2.77 17.74
C LEU A 273 -23.86 -2.15 17.78
N THR A 274 -22.84 -2.99 17.62
CA THR A 274 -21.42 -2.61 17.60
C THR A 274 -20.80 -2.71 16.21
N SER A 275 -21.30 -3.60 15.35
CA SER A 275 -20.86 -3.74 13.95
C SER A 275 -22.07 -3.83 13.02
N LEU A 276 -22.08 -3.00 11.98
CA LEU A 276 -23.12 -2.99 10.94
C LEU A 276 -22.46 -3.13 9.58
N GLN A 277 -22.84 -4.17 8.84
CA GLN A 277 -22.37 -4.43 7.48
C GLN A 277 -23.57 -4.52 6.53
N LEU A 278 -23.60 -3.68 5.50
CA LEU A 278 -24.62 -3.69 4.47
C LEU A 278 -23.97 -3.88 3.11
N LYS A 279 -24.45 -4.84 2.31
CA LYS A 279 -23.93 -5.12 0.98
C LYS A 279 -25.03 -5.39 -0.02
N SER A 280 -25.10 -4.63 -1.11
CA SER A 280 -26.06 -4.89 -2.20
C SER A 280 -27.55 -4.88 -1.77
N CYS A 281 -27.90 -4.16 -0.70
CA CYS A 281 -29.30 -3.98 -0.27
C CYS A 281 -29.92 -2.80 -1.03
N ASN A 282 -30.22 -3.03 -2.31
CA ASN A 282 -30.47 -1.97 -3.29
C ASN A 282 -31.73 -1.15 -3.07
N ASP A 283 -32.70 -1.62 -2.29
CA ASP A 283 -33.94 -0.90 -1.97
C ASP A 283 -33.78 0.10 -0.82
N MET A 284 -32.71 -0.03 -0.02
CA MET A 284 -32.50 0.81 1.16
C MET A 284 -32.06 2.22 0.77
N GLU A 285 -32.83 3.20 1.21
CA GLU A 285 -32.56 4.63 0.99
C GLU A 285 -31.81 5.27 2.16
N PHE A 286 -32.06 4.80 3.40
CA PHE A 286 -31.43 5.29 4.63
C PHE A 286 -31.22 4.15 5.63
N LEU A 287 -30.34 4.31 6.64
CA LEU A 287 -30.24 3.30 7.71
C LEU A 287 -31.44 3.37 8.65
N ILE A 288 -31.92 4.60 8.92
CA ILE A 288 -32.98 4.92 9.87
C ILE A 288 -33.87 6.06 9.35
N ASP A 289 -35.17 5.99 9.63
CA ASP A 289 -36.15 7.06 9.41
C ASP A 289 -36.67 7.56 10.77
N THR A 290 -36.42 8.84 11.05
CA THR A 290 -36.79 9.53 12.31
C THR A 290 -37.80 10.64 12.07
N LYS A 291 -38.46 10.71 10.91
CA LYS A 291 -39.38 11.81 10.57
C LYS A 291 -40.53 12.02 11.56
N LYS A 292 -40.97 10.95 12.21
CA LYS A 292 -42.09 10.97 13.17
C LYS A 292 -41.63 11.24 14.61
N ASP A 293 -40.33 11.18 14.88
CA ASP A 293 -39.75 11.33 16.21
C ASP A 293 -39.25 12.76 16.42
N GLN A 294 -39.50 13.35 17.59
CA GLN A 294 -39.00 14.69 17.94
C GLN A 294 -37.50 14.70 18.32
N GLY A 295 -36.70 13.75 17.81
CA GLY A 295 -35.25 13.65 18.06
C GLY A 295 -34.84 13.08 19.43
N SER A 296 -35.78 12.53 20.20
CA SER A 296 -35.50 11.92 21.52
C SER A 296 -35.03 10.47 21.46
N THR A 297 -35.10 9.82 20.29
CA THR A 297 -34.70 8.42 20.11
C THR A 297 -33.18 8.27 20.14
N VAL A 298 -32.70 7.16 20.71
CA VAL A 298 -31.28 6.77 20.73
C VAL A 298 -31.11 5.60 19.76
N ALA A 299 -30.17 5.72 18.82
CA ALA A 299 -29.88 4.65 17.86
C ALA A 299 -28.40 4.64 17.50
N PHE A 300 -27.84 3.44 17.29
CA PHE A 300 -26.44 3.24 16.90
C PHE A 300 -25.42 3.95 17.81
N SER A 301 -25.73 4.14 19.11
CA SER A 301 -24.81 4.86 20.00
C SER A 301 -23.58 4.02 20.37
N ASN A 302 -23.71 2.69 20.41
CA ASN A 302 -22.60 1.75 20.63
C ASN A 302 -21.94 1.28 19.34
N LEU A 303 -22.34 1.79 18.17
CA LEU A 303 -21.80 1.34 16.89
C LEU A 303 -20.32 1.74 16.79
N VAL A 304 -19.45 0.76 16.56
CA VAL A 304 -18.00 0.90 16.44
C VAL A 304 -17.55 0.81 14.99
N GLU A 305 -18.16 -0.08 14.21
CA GLU A 305 -17.82 -0.35 12.81
C GLU A 305 -19.06 -0.20 11.91
N LEU A 306 -18.93 0.57 10.84
CA LEU A 306 -19.93 0.72 9.80
C LEU A 306 -19.32 0.43 8.43
N ILE A 307 -19.78 -0.63 7.78
CA ILE A 307 -19.37 -1.02 6.42
C ILE A 307 -20.61 -1.00 5.52
N ILE A 308 -20.54 -0.25 4.43
CA ILE A 308 -21.60 -0.13 3.44
C ILE A 308 -20.97 -0.34 2.06
N GLU A 309 -21.43 -1.34 1.32
CA GLU A 309 -20.90 -1.66 -0.02
C GLU A 309 -22.04 -1.83 -1.04
N SER A 310 -21.87 -1.24 -2.22
CA SER A 310 -22.72 -1.51 -3.39
C SER A 310 -24.22 -1.24 -3.14
N MET A 311 -24.57 -0.12 -2.52
CA MET A 311 -25.97 0.24 -2.20
C MET A 311 -26.55 1.22 -3.22
N ALA A 312 -27.35 0.72 -4.17
CA ALA A 312 -27.84 1.52 -5.29
C ALA A 312 -28.71 2.72 -4.88
N SER A 313 -29.61 2.57 -3.89
CA SER A 313 -30.57 3.61 -3.52
C SER A 313 -30.18 4.46 -2.31
N LEU A 314 -29.04 4.19 -1.66
CA LEU A 314 -28.67 4.82 -0.40
C LEU A 314 -28.39 6.31 -0.59
N LYS A 315 -29.20 7.18 0.04
CA LYS A 315 -29.11 8.65 -0.08
C LYS A 315 -28.40 9.31 1.09
N GLY A 316 -28.40 8.68 2.27
CA GLY A 316 -27.78 9.17 3.49
C GLY A 316 -27.94 8.18 4.65
N LEU A 317 -27.29 8.44 5.78
CA LEU A 317 -27.37 7.54 6.93
C LEU A 317 -28.71 7.65 7.71
N CYS A 318 -29.31 8.83 7.75
CA CYS A 318 -30.54 9.09 8.50
C CYS A 318 -31.53 9.93 7.68
N TYR A 319 -32.81 9.60 7.74
CA TYR A 319 -33.90 10.37 7.15
C TYR A 319 -34.68 11.14 8.22
N GLY A 320 -34.42 12.44 8.36
CA GLY A 320 -35.06 13.30 9.36
C GLY A 320 -34.04 13.99 10.26
N VAL A 321 -34.37 14.09 11.56
CA VAL A 321 -33.50 14.64 12.62
C VAL A 321 -32.64 13.50 13.17
N SER A 322 -31.32 13.70 13.23
CA SER A 322 -30.39 12.67 13.72
C SER A 322 -30.71 12.29 15.19
N PRO A 323 -30.71 10.97 15.54
CA PRO A 323 -30.95 10.51 16.91
C PRO A 323 -29.98 11.10 17.95
N THR A 324 -30.41 11.11 19.21
CA THR A 324 -29.55 11.46 20.35
C THR A 324 -28.42 10.43 20.48
N ARG A 325 -27.15 10.88 20.55
CA ARG A 325 -25.92 10.06 20.61
C ARG A 325 -25.68 9.17 19.37
N PHE A 326 -26.30 9.49 18.23
CA PHE A 326 -26.12 8.76 16.98
C PHE A 326 -24.64 8.65 16.61
N LEU A 327 -24.11 7.42 16.47
CA LEU A 327 -22.72 7.16 16.05
C LEU A 327 -21.64 7.71 17.00
N GLN A 328 -21.93 7.90 18.29
CA GLN A 328 -20.98 8.48 19.25
C GLN A 328 -19.70 7.64 19.45
N ASN A 329 -19.80 6.31 19.40
CA ASN A 329 -18.67 5.38 19.61
C ASN A 329 -18.02 4.87 18.31
N LEU A 330 -18.37 5.45 17.17
CA LEU A 330 -17.93 5.00 15.85
C LEU A 330 -16.42 5.19 15.69
N LYS A 331 -15.72 4.11 15.32
CA LYS A 331 -14.26 4.07 15.11
C LYS A 331 -13.87 3.86 13.66
N GLU A 332 -14.67 3.15 12.89
CA GLU A 332 -14.36 2.79 11.51
C GLU A 332 -15.58 2.94 10.61
N VAL A 333 -15.37 3.63 9.48
CA VAL A 333 -16.37 3.82 8.44
C VAL A 333 -15.77 3.48 7.09
N ILE A 334 -16.38 2.51 6.41
CA ILE A 334 -16.04 2.12 5.05
C ILE A 334 -17.31 2.19 4.22
N ILE A 335 -17.33 3.08 3.21
CA ILE A 335 -18.45 3.20 2.27
C ILE A 335 -17.91 3.07 0.85
N LYS A 336 -18.44 2.09 0.10
CA LYS A 336 -18.02 1.79 -1.27
C LYS A 336 -19.21 1.68 -2.21
N ASP A 337 -19.04 2.12 -3.44
CA ASP A 337 -19.96 1.86 -4.55
C ASP A 337 -21.43 2.23 -4.23
N CYS A 338 -21.65 3.44 -3.68
CA CYS A 338 -23.00 3.94 -3.38
C CYS A 338 -23.34 5.13 -4.29
N GLU A 339 -24.15 4.88 -5.32
CA GLU A 339 -24.37 5.81 -6.43
C GLU A 339 -25.21 7.04 -6.07
N GLU A 340 -26.17 6.89 -5.14
CA GLU A 340 -27.11 7.95 -4.76
C GLU A 340 -26.71 8.73 -3.50
N LEU A 341 -25.60 8.36 -2.85
CA LEU A 341 -25.20 8.91 -1.57
C LEU A 341 -24.70 10.35 -1.73
N GLN A 342 -25.40 11.31 -1.15
CA GLN A 342 -25.07 12.74 -1.31
C GLN A 342 -24.38 13.34 -0.10
N VAL A 343 -24.77 12.93 1.11
CA VAL A 343 -24.23 13.42 2.38
C VAL A 343 -24.15 12.28 3.37
N ILE A 344 -23.00 12.11 4.03
CA ILE A 344 -22.78 11.04 5.02
C ILE A 344 -23.19 11.49 6.42
N PHE A 345 -22.55 12.54 6.95
CA PHE A 345 -22.77 13.01 8.32
C PHE A 345 -23.55 14.33 8.36
N GLN A 346 -24.83 14.26 8.74
CA GLN A 346 -25.72 15.42 8.91
C GLN A 346 -25.69 15.92 10.36
N ILE A 347 -24.72 16.77 10.69
CA ILE A 347 -24.46 17.26 12.06
C ILE A 347 -25.33 18.49 12.36
N ASP A 348 -25.66 19.30 11.35
CA ASP A 348 -26.45 20.55 11.48
C ASP A 348 -27.89 20.40 11.93
N LYS A 349 -28.42 19.19 11.85
CA LYS A 349 -29.77 18.87 12.32
C LYS A 349 -29.78 18.36 13.77
N LEU A 350 -28.64 18.31 14.44
CA LEU A 350 -28.57 17.97 15.86
C LEU A 350 -29.01 19.18 16.69
N SER A 351 -29.91 18.95 17.66
CA SER A 351 -30.46 20.03 18.49
C SER A 351 -29.36 20.67 19.35
N GLU A 352 -29.32 22.00 19.43
CA GLU A 352 -28.43 22.79 20.32
C GLU A 352 -28.56 22.42 21.80
N LYS A 353 -29.63 21.70 22.18
CA LYS A 353 -29.87 21.20 23.54
C LYS A 353 -28.90 20.08 23.96
N MET A 354 -28.13 19.50 23.04
CA MET A 354 -27.14 18.48 23.33
C MET A 354 -25.85 19.07 23.91
N LYS A 355 -25.81 19.27 25.23
CA LYS A 355 -24.53 19.36 25.98
C LYS A 355 -23.93 17.96 26.09
N CYS A 356 -23.36 17.42 25.00
CA CYS A 356 -22.62 16.16 25.08
C CYS A 356 -21.30 16.40 25.84
N GLN A 357 -20.97 15.52 26.80
CA GLN A 357 -19.66 15.56 27.46
C GLN A 357 -18.51 15.27 26.48
N THR A 358 -18.80 14.58 25.37
CA THR A 358 -17.83 14.24 24.31
C THR A 358 -18.38 14.63 22.93
N PRO A 359 -17.60 15.28 22.06
CA PRO A 359 -18.03 15.62 20.70
C PRO A 359 -18.32 14.38 19.84
N LEU A 360 -19.25 14.49 18.89
CA LEU A 360 -19.55 13.48 17.90
C LEU A 360 -18.31 13.16 17.05
N LEU A 361 -18.16 11.89 16.64
CA LEU A 361 -17.06 11.38 15.81
C LEU A 361 -15.66 11.47 16.44
N SER A 362 -15.56 11.88 17.71
CA SER A 362 -14.28 12.04 18.42
C SER A 362 -13.50 10.73 18.56
N ASN A 363 -14.17 9.58 18.40
CA ASN A 363 -13.60 8.24 18.40
C ASN A 363 -13.26 7.71 17.00
N LEU A 364 -13.65 8.40 15.92
CA LEU A 364 -13.45 7.93 14.55
C LEU A 364 -11.95 7.87 14.25
N THR A 365 -11.47 6.70 13.85
CA THR A 365 -10.04 6.43 13.58
C THR A 365 -9.75 6.20 12.10
N ILE A 366 -10.68 5.58 11.37
CA ILE A 366 -10.53 5.20 9.97
C ILE A 366 -11.76 5.66 9.19
N LEU A 367 -11.53 6.40 8.11
CA LEU A 367 -12.54 6.77 7.12
C LEU A 367 -12.07 6.33 5.74
N ARG A 368 -12.80 5.43 5.08
CA ARG A 368 -12.54 4.99 3.71
C ARG A 368 -13.78 5.16 2.85
N LEU A 369 -13.67 5.99 1.83
CA LEU A 369 -14.72 6.30 0.88
C LEU A 369 -14.23 5.96 -0.53
N HIS A 370 -14.96 5.11 -1.25
CA HIS A 370 -14.57 4.67 -2.59
C HIS A 370 -15.78 4.69 -3.52
N SER A 371 -15.62 5.26 -4.72
CA SER A 371 -16.63 5.20 -5.78
C SER A 371 -18.01 5.73 -5.33
N LEU A 372 -18.05 6.99 -4.91
CA LEU A 372 -19.26 7.69 -4.46
C LEU A 372 -19.59 8.87 -5.39
N PRO A 373 -20.10 8.60 -6.60
CA PRO A 373 -20.14 9.60 -7.68
C PRO A 373 -21.05 10.79 -7.37
N LYS A 374 -22.11 10.65 -6.56
CA LYS A 374 -23.00 11.77 -6.17
C LYS A 374 -22.67 12.40 -4.82
N LEU A 375 -21.59 11.98 -4.15
CA LEU A 375 -21.22 12.51 -2.85
C LEU A 375 -20.80 13.98 -2.98
N LYS A 376 -21.59 14.88 -2.39
CA LYS A 376 -21.33 16.32 -2.42
C LYS A 376 -20.57 16.79 -1.18
N ARG A 377 -20.87 16.20 -0.02
CA ARG A 377 -20.26 16.54 1.27
C ARG A 377 -20.14 15.30 2.14
N ILE A 378 -18.99 15.14 2.81
CA ILE A 378 -18.84 14.14 3.85
C ILE A 378 -19.52 14.64 5.13
N TRP A 379 -19.29 15.91 5.47
CA TRP A 379 -19.76 16.57 6.69
C TRP A 379 -20.67 17.76 6.36
N GLU A 380 -21.85 17.79 6.97
CA GLU A 380 -22.79 18.92 6.96
C GLU A 380 -22.75 19.56 8.37
N VAL A 381 -21.86 20.55 8.52
CA VAL A 381 -21.56 21.28 9.76
C VAL A 381 -21.68 22.80 9.54
N LYS A 382 -22.34 23.49 10.48
CA LYS A 382 -22.51 24.93 10.61
C LYS A 382 -21.38 25.48 11.49
N PRO A 383 -20.85 26.67 11.18
CA PRO A 383 -19.77 27.30 11.95
C PRO A 383 -20.00 27.35 13.47
N SER A 384 -21.23 27.65 13.92
CA SER A 384 -21.60 27.75 15.33
C SER A 384 -21.58 26.41 16.10
N HIS A 385 -21.38 25.28 15.44
CA HIS A 385 -21.46 23.93 16.01
C HIS A 385 -20.07 23.29 16.26
N ARG A 386 -18.99 24.09 16.34
CA ARG A 386 -17.61 23.61 16.56
C ARG A 386 -17.44 22.77 17.84
N ALA A 387 -18.26 22.99 18.86
CA ALA A 387 -18.23 22.20 20.09
C ALA A 387 -18.89 20.80 19.96
N ILE A 388 -19.60 20.53 18.85
CA ILE A 388 -20.47 19.36 18.71
C ILE A 388 -19.78 18.20 17.97
N ALA A 389 -18.80 18.47 17.10
CA ALA A 389 -18.08 17.45 16.34
C ALA A 389 -16.57 17.62 16.44
N SER A 390 -15.85 16.52 16.53
CA SER A 390 -14.38 16.48 16.58
C SER A 390 -13.88 15.23 15.88
N LEU A 391 -12.76 15.33 15.17
CA LEU A 391 -12.07 14.21 14.51
C LEU A 391 -10.71 13.93 15.18
N GLN A 392 -10.63 14.15 16.50
CA GLN A 392 -9.38 14.05 17.27
C GLN A 392 -8.67 12.70 17.20
N SER A 393 -9.40 11.60 17.01
CA SER A 393 -8.82 10.26 16.95
C SER A 393 -8.54 9.78 15.52
N LEU A 394 -8.84 10.59 14.50
CA LEU A 394 -8.77 10.18 13.09
C LEU A 394 -7.30 9.98 12.70
N LYS A 395 -6.97 8.79 12.21
CA LYS A 395 -5.60 8.39 11.85
C LYS A 395 -5.44 8.19 10.34
N VAL A 396 -6.45 7.61 9.69
CA VAL A 396 -6.38 7.24 8.27
C VAL A 396 -7.62 7.76 7.54
N VAL A 397 -7.38 8.52 6.49
CA VAL A 397 -8.41 8.97 5.55
C VAL A 397 -8.03 8.50 4.15
N SER A 398 -8.92 7.77 3.51
CA SER A 398 -8.78 7.33 2.11
C SER A 398 -10.04 7.71 1.35
N ILE A 399 -9.90 8.55 0.33
CA ILE A 399 -11.01 9.01 -0.50
C ILE A 399 -10.65 8.77 -1.96
N GLU A 400 -11.41 7.92 -2.63
CA GLU A 400 -11.16 7.53 -4.01
C GLU A 400 -12.45 7.63 -4.84
N SER A 401 -12.36 8.15 -6.06
CA SER A 401 -13.48 8.16 -7.02
C SER A 401 -14.76 8.82 -6.48
N CYS A 402 -14.59 9.94 -5.77
CA CYS A 402 -15.68 10.74 -5.18
C CYS A 402 -15.82 12.08 -5.93
N ASP A 403 -16.19 12.01 -7.21
CA ASP A 403 -16.05 13.10 -8.17
C ASP A 403 -16.94 14.32 -7.95
N ASN A 404 -17.94 14.28 -7.06
CA ASN A 404 -18.80 15.43 -6.75
C ASN A 404 -18.39 16.22 -5.50
N LEU A 405 -17.35 15.77 -4.79
CA LEU A 405 -16.79 16.52 -3.67
C LEU A 405 -16.08 17.76 -4.20
N LYS A 406 -16.41 18.94 -3.64
CA LYS A 406 -15.66 20.18 -3.86
C LYS A 406 -14.63 20.44 -2.77
N THR A 407 -15.00 20.08 -1.53
CA THR A 407 -14.17 20.17 -0.33
C THR A 407 -14.34 18.93 0.54
N ILE A 408 -13.30 18.52 1.27
CA ILE A 408 -13.33 17.34 2.14
C ILE A 408 -13.56 17.76 3.60
N PHE A 409 -12.77 18.70 4.10
CA PHE A 409 -12.84 19.17 5.48
C PHE A 409 -13.15 20.67 5.53
N SER A 410 -13.93 21.09 6.53
CA SER A 410 -13.94 22.48 6.96
C SER A 410 -12.69 22.77 7.81
N PRO A 411 -12.24 24.04 7.91
CA PRO A 411 -11.14 24.42 8.80
C PRO A 411 -11.37 23.93 10.23
N CYS A 412 -12.57 24.10 10.77
CA CYS A 412 -12.89 23.72 12.15
C CYS A 412 -12.72 22.21 12.42
N LEU A 413 -13.05 21.34 11.47
CA LEU A 413 -12.83 19.90 11.58
C LEU A 413 -11.35 19.55 11.43
N ALA A 414 -10.66 20.17 10.46
CA ALA A 414 -9.24 19.94 10.22
C ALA A 414 -8.38 20.25 11.45
N LEU A 415 -8.71 21.33 12.18
CA LEU A 415 -8.04 21.73 13.42
C LEU A 415 -8.17 20.73 14.56
N SER A 416 -9.22 19.90 14.55
CA SER A 416 -9.38 18.86 15.57
C SER A 416 -8.54 17.62 15.30
N MET A 417 -7.99 17.43 14.09
CA MET A 417 -7.36 16.18 13.62
C MET A 417 -5.89 16.04 14.07
N LEU A 418 -5.67 15.97 15.38
CA LEU A 418 -4.33 15.92 16.00
C LEU A 418 -3.60 14.57 15.82
N HIS A 419 -4.30 13.53 15.37
CA HIS A 419 -3.76 12.17 15.24
C HIS A 419 -3.72 11.64 13.80
N LEU A 420 -4.02 12.48 12.81
CA LEU A 420 -4.01 12.06 11.41
C LEU A 420 -2.58 11.63 11.04
N GLN A 421 -2.43 10.42 10.51
CA GLN A 421 -1.15 9.84 10.09
C GLN A 421 -1.07 9.67 8.58
N GLN A 422 -2.19 9.38 7.92
CA GLN A 422 -2.22 9.06 6.50
C GLN A 422 -3.43 9.70 5.82
N LEU A 423 -3.17 10.41 4.73
CA LEU A 423 -4.18 11.01 3.86
C LEU A 423 -3.96 10.57 2.42
N TYR A 424 -4.90 9.76 1.91
CA TYR A 424 -4.92 9.27 0.54
C TYR A 424 -6.14 9.85 -0.19
N ILE A 425 -5.91 10.54 -1.30
CA ILE A 425 -6.96 11.09 -2.15
C ILE A 425 -6.65 10.73 -3.60
N SER A 426 -7.55 10.07 -4.30
CA SER A 426 -7.33 9.72 -5.70
C SER A 426 -8.59 9.79 -6.56
N TYR A 427 -8.45 10.21 -7.82
CA TYR A 427 -9.56 10.27 -8.79
C TYR A 427 -10.76 11.06 -8.27
N CYS A 428 -10.54 12.25 -7.71
CA CYS A 428 -11.61 13.16 -7.28
C CYS A 428 -11.60 14.42 -8.15
N ASP A 429 -12.22 14.34 -9.33
CA ASP A 429 -11.98 15.32 -10.40
C ASP A 429 -12.58 16.71 -10.16
N ARG A 430 -13.67 16.85 -9.39
CA ARG A 430 -14.25 18.17 -9.00
C ARG A 430 -13.74 18.70 -7.66
N LEU A 431 -12.86 17.98 -6.98
CA LEU A 431 -12.28 18.44 -5.73
C LEU A 431 -11.47 19.70 -6.02
N GLU A 432 -11.82 20.83 -5.42
CA GLU A 432 -11.12 22.10 -5.61
C GLU A 432 -10.14 22.34 -4.46
N GLN A 433 -10.51 21.95 -3.23
CA GLN A 433 -9.71 22.13 -2.02
C GLN A 433 -9.84 20.91 -1.10
N VAL A 434 -8.78 20.45 -0.44
CA VAL A 434 -8.92 19.40 0.59
C VAL A 434 -9.52 20.00 1.88
N ILE A 435 -8.96 21.11 2.35
CA ILE A 435 -9.54 21.93 3.43
C ILE A 435 -10.13 23.21 2.82
N GLY A 436 -11.42 23.46 3.05
CA GLY A 436 -12.09 24.68 2.58
C GLY A 436 -11.59 25.95 3.29
N PHE A 437 -11.77 27.13 2.69
CA PHE A 437 -11.45 28.41 3.37
C PHE A 437 -12.45 28.74 4.49
N GLY A 438 -11.95 29.31 5.59
CA GLY A 438 -12.77 29.73 6.73
C GLY A 438 -13.60 30.98 6.44
N GLN A 439 -14.77 31.08 7.07
CA GLN A 439 -15.54 32.34 7.08
C GLN A 439 -15.01 33.26 8.20
N GLU A 440 -15.08 34.58 8.05
CA GLU A 440 -14.59 35.55 9.06
C GLU A 440 -15.14 35.30 10.47
N ASP A 441 -16.39 34.81 10.60
CA ASP A 441 -17.01 34.47 11.88
C ASP A 441 -16.39 33.23 12.56
N GLU A 442 -15.59 32.42 11.85
CA GLU A 442 -14.86 31.25 12.40
C GLU A 442 -13.48 31.63 12.97
N ILE A 443 -13.01 32.86 12.72
CA ILE A 443 -11.63 33.31 12.98
C ILE A 443 -11.51 34.13 14.29
N ILE A 444 -12.63 34.64 14.83
CA ILE A 444 -12.60 35.73 15.83
C ILE A 444 -12.31 35.28 17.28
N GLU A 445 -12.28 33.98 17.62
CA GLU A 445 -12.28 33.58 19.04
C GLU A 445 -11.16 32.66 19.55
N ASN A 446 -9.97 32.57 18.92
CA ASN A 446 -8.86 31.92 19.64
C ASN A 446 -7.44 32.39 19.30
N ASP A 447 -6.84 33.06 20.29
CA ASP A 447 -5.43 33.41 20.49
C ASP A 447 -4.48 32.18 20.63
N SER A 448 -4.82 31.02 20.07
CA SER A 448 -4.08 29.76 20.30
C SER A 448 -3.63 29.07 19.02
N SER A 449 -2.39 29.34 18.60
CA SER A 449 -1.45 28.40 17.96
C SER A 449 -2.08 27.18 17.28
N LEU A 450 -2.70 27.36 16.11
CA LEU A 450 -3.52 26.34 15.43
C LEU A 450 -2.69 25.51 14.44
N CYS A 451 -2.35 24.29 14.84
CA CYS A 451 -1.58 23.33 14.06
C CYS A 451 -2.51 22.30 13.36
N CYS A 452 -2.43 22.19 12.02
CA CYS A 452 -3.15 21.18 11.25
C CYS A 452 -2.27 19.94 11.02
N TRP A 453 -2.66 18.81 11.61
CA TRP A 453 -2.10 17.46 11.37
C TRP A 453 -0.65 17.17 11.86
N PRO A 454 -0.31 17.43 13.14
CA PRO A 454 1.05 17.28 13.70
C PRO A 454 1.69 15.89 13.54
N LYS A 455 0.86 14.86 13.37
CA LYS A 455 1.27 13.45 13.25
C LYS A 455 1.18 12.91 11.82
N LEU A 456 0.91 13.76 10.82
CA LEU A 456 0.78 13.32 9.43
C LEU A 456 2.13 12.82 8.93
N ARG A 457 2.17 11.57 8.48
CA ARG A 457 3.37 10.92 7.95
C ARG A 457 3.33 10.84 6.43
N ILE A 458 2.17 10.53 5.87
CA ILE A 458 2.01 10.28 4.43
C ILE A 458 0.87 11.14 3.87
N LEU A 459 1.22 11.99 2.91
CA LEU A 459 0.27 12.71 2.07
C LEU A 459 0.38 12.18 0.64
N ARG A 460 -0.70 11.57 0.12
CA ARG A 460 -0.75 11.05 -1.24
C ARG A 460 -2.00 11.52 -1.97
N ILE A 461 -1.81 12.28 -3.05
CA ILE A 461 -2.87 12.84 -3.88
C ILE A 461 -2.62 12.49 -5.35
N GLU A 462 -3.58 11.86 -6.02
CA GLU A 462 -3.39 11.37 -7.38
C GLU A 462 -4.60 11.61 -8.27
N PHE A 463 -4.39 12.11 -9.49
CA PHE A 463 -5.46 12.25 -10.49
C PHE A 463 -6.65 13.11 -10.00
N CYS A 464 -6.38 14.18 -9.24
CA CYS A 464 -7.39 15.17 -8.86
C CYS A 464 -7.25 16.41 -9.75
N ARG A 465 -7.94 16.44 -10.91
CA ARG A 465 -7.67 17.42 -11.97
C ARG A 465 -8.01 18.88 -11.63
N ASN A 466 -9.07 19.12 -10.86
CA ASN A 466 -9.49 20.46 -10.45
C ASN A 466 -8.95 20.90 -9.08
N LEU A 467 -8.16 20.05 -8.41
CA LEU A 467 -7.63 20.38 -7.10
C LEU A 467 -6.67 21.55 -7.24
N LYS A 468 -6.91 22.63 -6.48
CA LYS A 468 -6.10 23.86 -6.49
C LYS A 468 -5.26 23.99 -5.23
N TYR A 469 -5.81 23.61 -4.07
CA TYR A 469 -5.19 23.79 -2.75
C TYR A 469 -5.37 22.56 -1.86
N VAL A 470 -4.33 22.12 -1.15
CA VAL A 470 -4.47 21.03 -0.17
C VAL A 470 -4.82 21.59 1.20
N CYS A 471 -3.99 22.47 1.78
CA CYS A 471 -4.27 23.08 3.07
C CYS A 471 -4.16 24.60 3.01
N ALA A 472 -5.18 25.31 3.50
CA ALA A 472 -5.21 26.76 3.61
C ALA A 472 -4.42 27.31 4.82
N ASN A 473 -4.21 26.48 5.85
CA ASN A 473 -3.71 26.90 7.16
C ASN A 473 -2.62 25.94 7.66
N THR A 474 -1.33 26.26 7.52
CA THR A 474 -0.30 25.59 8.32
C THR A 474 0.71 26.59 8.85
N TRP A 475 0.58 26.90 10.16
CA TRP A 475 1.69 27.40 10.95
C TRP A 475 2.71 26.26 11.12
N THR A 476 3.99 26.57 10.97
CA THR A 476 5.15 25.67 10.75
C THR A 476 5.41 24.58 11.81
N GLN A 477 4.62 24.52 12.88
CA GLN A 477 4.69 23.44 13.87
C GLN A 477 3.96 22.15 13.44
N GLY A 478 3.14 22.19 12.37
CA GLY A 478 2.14 21.15 12.12
C GLY A 478 2.48 19.95 11.25
N LEU A 479 3.67 19.88 10.66
CA LEU A 479 4.04 18.75 9.79
C LEU A 479 5.40 18.14 10.17
N GLN A 480 5.75 18.22 11.46
CA GLN A 480 7.03 17.72 11.99
C GLN A 480 7.19 16.20 11.85
N SER A 481 6.08 15.46 11.65
CA SER A 481 6.07 14.01 11.44
C SER A 481 6.01 13.58 9.97
N LEU A 482 6.05 14.52 9.02
CA LEU A 482 5.83 14.24 7.60
C LEU A 482 7.04 13.49 7.01
N GLU A 483 6.80 12.27 6.53
CA GLU A 483 7.81 11.37 5.96
C GLU A 483 7.77 11.35 4.43
N SER A 484 6.58 11.47 3.84
CA SER A 484 6.42 11.38 2.39
C SER A 484 5.28 12.25 1.84
N VAL A 485 5.59 12.95 0.74
CA VAL A 485 4.63 13.68 -0.08
C VAL A 485 4.63 13.09 -1.49
N TYR A 486 3.48 12.61 -1.94
CA TYR A 486 3.30 12.05 -3.28
C TYR A 486 2.11 12.72 -3.98
N ILE A 487 2.37 13.53 -4.99
CA ILE A 487 1.35 14.25 -5.75
C ILE A 487 1.55 13.99 -7.23
N ARG A 488 0.54 13.40 -7.88
CA ARG A 488 0.60 13.13 -9.33
C ARG A 488 -0.67 13.48 -10.09
N HIS A 489 -0.51 13.96 -11.31
CA HIS A 489 -1.61 14.23 -12.25
C HIS A 489 -2.69 15.16 -11.68
N CYS A 490 -2.28 16.17 -10.90
CA CYS A 490 -3.17 17.23 -10.40
C CYS A 490 -2.96 18.50 -11.24
N SER A 491 -3.75 18.63 -12.33
CA SER A 491 -3.50 19.62 -13.39
C SER A 491 -3.73 21.07 -12.99
N GLN A 492 -4.67 21.34 -12.09
CA GLN A 492 -4.98 22.69 -11.60
C GLN A 492 -4.37 22.98 -10.23
N LEU A 493 -3.48 22.11 -9.73
CA LEU A 493 -2.87 22.30 -8.43
C LEU A 493 -1.98 23.52 -8.48
N ILE A 494 -2.29 24.53 -7.69
CA ILE A 494 -1.53 25.78 -7.61
C ILE A 494 -0.55 25.67 -6.44
N GLN A 495 -1.04 25.19 -5.29
CA GLN A 495 -0.26 25.15 -4.06
C GLN A 495 -0.64 23.96 -3.18
N VAL A 496 0.35 23.38 -2.50
CA VAL A 496 0.13 22.27 -1.55
C VAL A 496 -0.16 22.85 -0.16
N PHE A 497 0.82 23.53 0.43
CA PHE A 497 0.71 24.16 1.76
C PHE A 497 0.65 25.69 1.62
N ASN A 498 -0.52 26.28 1.93
CA ASN A 498 -0.85 27.70 1.72
C ASN A 498 -0.39 28.64 2.85
N MET A 499 -0.25 29.93 2.53
CA MET A 499 -0.21 31.08 3.48
C MET A 499 -1.59 31.75 3.52
N GLU A 500 -1.93 32.42 4.62
CA GLU A 500 -3.23 33.09 4.75
C GLU A 500 -3.45 34.17 3.69
N GLN A 501 -4.41 33.94 2.80
CA GLN A 501 -5.04 35.00 2.00
C GLN A 501 -6.47 35.19 2.48
N ASN A 502 -6.87 36.44 2.73
CA ASN A 502 -8.26 36.75 3.03
C ASN A 502 -9.17 36.46 1.82
N LYS A 503 -10.50 36.56 1.99
CA LYS A 503 -11.51 36.36 0.92
C LYS A 503 -11.31 37.25 -0.32
N HIS A 504 -10.42 38.24 -0.25
CA HIS A 504 -10.06 39.17 -1.32
C HIS A 504 -8.69 38.90 -1.95
N GLY A 505 -8.00 37.81 -1.55
CA GLY A 505 -6.68 37.47 -2.08
C GLY A 505 -5.55 38.36 -1.55
N GLN A 506 -5.72 39.02 -0.40
CA GLN A 506 -4.67 39.80 0.24
C GLN A 506 -4.00 38.99 1.35
N ASP A 507 -2.68 39.06 1.40
CA ASP A 507 -1.85 38.37 2.39
C ASP A 507 -2.08 38.92 3.80
N ILE A 508 -2.32 38.04 4.78
CA ILE A 508 -2.44 38.41 6.19
C ILE A 508 -1.05 38.33 6.83
N VAL A 509 -0.56 39.45 7.36
CA VAL A 509 0.73 39.52 8.06
C VAL A 509 0.55 38.97 9.49
N LEU A 510 1.19 37.84 9.79
CA LEU A 510 1.19 37.20 11.12
C LEU A 510 2.52 37.47 11.88
N PRO A 511 2.56 37.37 13.22
CA PRO A 511 3.75 37.66 14.03
C PRO A 511 4.87 36.62 13.88
N GLU A 512 6.12 37.10 13.95
CA GLU A 512 7.38 36.36 13.80
C GLU A 512 7.48 35.09 14.70
N LEU A 513 7.58 33.91 14.08
CA LEU A 513 7.86 32.63 14.76
C LEU A 513 8.82 31.75 13.93
N GLY A 514 10.01 31.54 14.53
CA GLY A 514 11.11 30.61 14.23
C GLY A 514 11.07 29.69 12.99
N SER A 515 12.14 29.74 12.20
CA SER A 515 12.55 28.78 11.17
C SER A 515 12.62 27.33 11.68
N GLN A 516 11.67 26.47 11.28
CA GLN A 516 11.78 25.02 11.45
C GLN A 516 11.24 24.29 10.22
N GLY A 517 12.12 23.56 9.54
CA GLY A 517 11.84 22.80 8.31
C GLY A 517 11.07 21.49 8.54
N PHE A 518 11.26 20.52 7.64
CA PHE A 518 10.61 19.20 7.70
C PHE A 518 11.64 18.14 8.14
N PRO A 519 11.80 17.89 9.45
CA PRO A 519 12.93 17.13 9.99
C PRO A 519 12.82 15.62 9.80
N LEU A 520 11.70 15.09 9.30
CA LEU A 520 11.51 13.66 9.07
C LEU A 520 11.19 13.33 7.61
N LEU A 521 11.20 14.32 6.72
CA LEU A 521 10.79 14.15 5.33
C LEU A 521 11.84 13.36 4.55
N GLU A 522 11.48 12.15 4.13
CA GLU A 522 12.38 11.24 3.42
C GLU A 522 12.15 11.26 1.91
N SER A 523 10.94 11.59 1.44
CA SER A 523 10.63 11.53 0.02
C SER A 523 9.59 12.53 -0.48
N ILE A 524 9.89 13.19 -1.61
CA ILE A 524 9.00 14.09 -2.33
C ILE A 524 8.87 13.63 -3.78
N TYR A 525 7.64 13.34 -4.21
CA TYR A 525 7.31 12.96 -5.59
C TYR A 525 6.22 13.89 -6.13
N LEU A 526 6.57 14.72 -7.11
CA LEU A 526 5.69 15.69 -7.77
C LEU A 526 5.70 15.43 -9.27
N LYS A 527 4.58 14.97 -9.83
CA LYS A 527 4.54 14.51 -11.23
C LYS A 527 3.32 15.01 -11.97
N ASN A 528 3.51 15.62 -13.14
CA ASN A 528 2.43 16.09 -14.00
C ASN A 528 1.49 17.09 -13.28
N CYS A 529 2.07 18.12 -12.67
CA CYS A 529 1.35 19.22 -12.02
C CYS A 529 1.72 20.55 -12.70
N PRO A 530 1.19 20.83 -13.91
CA PRO A 530 1.64 21.95 -14.74
C PRO A 530 1.34 23.34 -14.19
N GLN A 531 0.34 23.50 -13.34
CA GLN A 531 -0.01 24.78 -12.69
C GLN A 531 0.62 24.96 -11.30
N LEU A 532 1.39 23.97 -10.84
CA LEU A 532 1.97 24.01 -9.50
C LEU A 532 2.97 25.14 -9.41
N LEU A 533 2.67 26.13 -8.58
CA LEU A 533 3.54 27.26 -8.31
C LEU A 533 4.43 26.99 -7.10
N GLN A 534 3.86 26.40 -6.05
CA GLN A 534 4.54 26.31 -4.76
C GLN A 534 4.14 25.06 -3.99
N VAL A 535 5.11 24.38 -3.40
CA VAL A 535 4.86 23.21 -2.54
C VAL A 535 4.82 23.65 -1.08
N PHE A 536 5.82 24.40 -0.67
CA PHE A 536 6.03 24.85 0.70
C PHE A 536 6.08 26.37 0.76
N SER A 537 5.60 26.95 1.86
CA SER A 537 5.64 28.41 2.11
C SER A 537 6.66 28.76 3.18
N SER A 538 7.37 29.89 3.01
CA SER A 538 8.30 30.43 4.02
C SER A 538 7.53 31.14 5.13
N THR A 539 8.05 31.08 6.35
CA THR A 539 7.43 31.69 7.54
C THR A 539 8.18 32.90 8.10
N GLU A 540 9.36 33.23 7.59
CA GLU A 540 10.14 34.39 8.03
C GLU A 540 10.63 35.24 6.86
N GLU A 541 10.74 36.57 7.06
CA GLU A 541 11.54 37.47 6.21
C GLU A 541 13.02 37.05 6.15
N ARG A 542 13.50 36.21 7.08
CA ARG A 542 14.87 35.67 7.12
C ARG A 542 15.04 34.34 6.35
N ASP A 543 13.94 33.59 6.13
CA ASP A 543 13.93 32.34 5.35
C ASP A 543 13.63 32.59 3.87
N VAL A 544 13.19 33.80 3.53
CA VAL A 544 13.08 34.33 2.18
C VAL A 544 14.38 35.05 1.88
N ILE A 545 15.18 34.48 0.98
CA ILE A 545 16.38 35.17 0.53
C ILE A 545 16.18 35.55 -0.93
N ASP A 546 16.07 36.85 -1.16
CA ASP A 546 15.83 37.44 -2.48
C ASP A 546 14.76 36.68 -3.29
N ASP A 547 13.58 36.51 -2.69
CA ASP A 547 12.37 35.80 -3.16
C ASP A 547 12.36 34.26 -3.12
N HIS A 548 13.42 33.58 -2.63
CA HIS A 548 13.49 32.11 -2.57
C HIS A 548 13.22 31.51 -1.20
N ILE A 549 12.56 30.34 -1.16
CA ILE A 549 12.21 29.62 0.07
C ILE A 549 13.31 28.61 0.40
N LEU A 550 13.98 28.79 1.54
CA LEU A 550 14.93 27.81 2.07
C LEU A 550 14.21 26.75 2.90
N LEU A 551 14.42 25.49 2.55
CA LEU A 551 13.79 24.34 3.22
C LEU A 551 14.84 23.42 3.80
N ASN A 552 14.87 23.34 5.13
CA ASN A 552 15.70 22.38 5.83
C ASN A 552 15.02 21.00 5.84
N VAL A 553 15.63 20.03 5.14
CA VAL A 553 15.11 18.67 4.93
C VAL A 553 16.22 17.62 5.11
N PRO A 554 16.77 17.49 6.34
CA PRO A 554 18.05 16.81 6.56
C PRO A 554 18.03 15.29 6.27
N PHE A 555 16.84 14.67 6.22
CA PHE A 555 16.67 13.24 5.94
C PHE A 555 16.09 12.94 4.56
N LEU A 556 15.99 13.93 3.67
CA LEU A 556 15.45 13.73 2.32
C LEU A 556 16.38 12.82 1.52
N LYS A 557 15.86 11.66 1.09
CA LYS A 557 16.58 10.66 0.27
C LYS A 557 16.14 10.69 -1.19
N ASN A 558 14.85 10.93 -1.44
CA ASN A 558 14.27 10.85 -2.79
C ASN A 558 13.56 12.15 -3.15
N LEU A 559 13.94 12.73 -4.29
CA LEU A 559 13.28 13.90 -4.86
C LEU A 559 13.02 13.67 -6.35
N GLU A 560 11.74 13.53 -6.71
CA GLU A 560 11.30 13.52 -8.11
C GLU A 560 10.36 14.71 -8.36
N VAL A 561 10.76 15.60 -9.27
CA VAL A 561 9.91 16.68 -9.79
C VAL A 561 9.88 16.58 -11.31
N SER A 562 8.73 16.20 -11.85
CA SER A 562 8.56 15.91 -13.27
C SER A 562 7.32 16.58 -13.86
N ASN A 563 7.48 17.31 -14.97
CA ASN A 563 6.40 18.02 -15.66
C ASN A 563 5.66 19.02 -14.76
N CYS A 564 6.44 19.87 -14.08
CA CYS A 564 5.98 20.99 -13.25
C CYS A 564 6.61 22.32 -13.74
N PRO A 565 6.33 22.77 -14.98
CA PRO A 565 7.00 23.91 -15.60
C PRO A 565 6.78 25.26 -14.89
N GLN A 566 5.68 25.43 -14.14
CA GLN A 566 5.34 26.68 -13.45
C GLN A 566 5.86 26.79 -12.03
N ILE A 567 6.57 25.78 -11.53
CA ILE A 567 7.03 25.77 -10.14
C ILE A 567 8.03 26.91 -9.90
N SER A 568 7.81 27.66 -8.82
CA SER A 568 8.76 28.66 -8.32
C SER A 568 10.06 27.96 -7.94
N CYS A 569 11.17 28.69 -8.02
CA CYS A 569 12.43 28.22 -7.47
C CYS A 569 12.33 28.08 -5.95
N PHE A 570 12.88 27.00 -5.41
CA PHE A 570 13.08 26.79 -3.97
C PHE A 570 14.38 26.04 -3.71
N ILE A 571 14.93 26.22 -2.51
CA ILE A 571 16.24 25.71 -2.12
C ILE A 571 16.06 24.66 -1.03
N LEU A 572 16.67 23.48 -1.22
CA LEU A 572 16.62 22.37 -0.28
C LEU A 572 17.99 22.12 0.35
N GLN A 573 18.04 22.10 1.69
CA GLN A 573 19.19 21.56 2.44
C GLN A 573 18.97 20.05 2.64
N ALA A 574 19.44 19.25 1.69
CA ALA A 574 19.23 17.79 1.64
C ALA A 574 20.58 17.06 1.57
N GLN A 575 21.21 16.83 2.72
CA GLN A 575 22.55 16.21 2.79
C GLN A 575 22.56 14.70 2.55
N LEU A 576 21.40 14.04 2.69
CA LEU A 576 21.26 12.58 2.56
C LEU A 576 20.57 12.16 1.25
N ILE A 577 20.55 13.04 0.26
CA ILE A 577 19.88 12.77 -1.03
C ILE A 577 20.56 11.59 -1.74
N GLU A 578 19.78 10.59 -2.13
CA GLU A 578 20.24 9.40 -2.86
C GLU A 578 19.76 9.47 -4.33
N ASP A 579 18.48 9.78 -4.54
CA ASP A 579 17.85 9.83 -5.85
C ASP A 579 17.32 11.24 -6.16
N LEU A 580 17.85 11.87 -7.20
CA LEU A 580 17.40 13.17 -7.69
C LEU A 580 16.95 13.09 -9.15
N VAL A 581 15.66 13.36 -9.38
CA VAL A 581 15.05 13.38 -10.72
C VAL A 581 14.35 14.72 -10.95
N LEU A 582 14.89 15.52 -11.86
CA LEU A 582 14.30 16.80 -12.28
C LEU A 582 14.02 16.75 -13.78
N SER A 583 12.74 16.80 -14.17
CA SER A 583 12.33 16.76 -15.57
C SER A 583 11.31 17.83 -15.90
N ASN A 584 11.61 18.75 -16.83
CA ASN A 584 10.68 19.81 -17.26
C ASN A 584 10.13 20.64 -16.07
N VAL A 585 11.05 21.29 -15.37
CA VAL A 585 10.82 22.04 -14.11
C VAL A 585 11.17 23.51 -14.33
N GLY A 586 10.34 24.44 -13.86
CA GLY A 586 10.62 25.89 -13.87
C GLY A 586 10.57 26.60 -15.24
N ASN A 587 10.55 25.86 -16.35
CA ASN A 587 10.68 26.38 -17.72
C ASN A 587 9.75 27.56 -18.13
N SER A 588 8.64 27.82 -17.43
CA SER A 588 7.70 28.90 -17.81
C SER A 588 7.89 30.23 -17.07
N ARG A 589 8.82 30.32 -16.10
CA ARG A 589 9.11 31.57 -15.37
C ARG A 589 10.35 32.24 -15.94
N GLN A 590 10.55 33.54 -15.69
CA GLN A 590 11.84 34.18 -15.97
C GLN A 590 12.93 33.48 -15.15
N LEU A 591 14.18 33.52 -15.65
CA LEU A 591 15.36 33.14 -14.87
C LEU A 591 15.26 33.77 -13.48
N CYS A 592 15.49 32.96 -12.46
CA CYS A 592 15.53 33.45 -11.09
C CYS A 592 16.80 34.30 -10.91
N ASN A 593 16.70 35.60 -11.23
CA ASN A 593 17.77 36.55 -11.05
C ASN A 593 17.94 36.85 -9.57
N THR A 594 18.84 36.14 -8.88
CA THR A 594 19.46 36.64 -7.66
C THR A 594 20.72 35.87 -7.28
N ASP A 595 21.72 36.61 -6.79
CA ASP A 595 22.92 36.07 -6.15
C ASP A 595 22.45 35.22 -4.97
N VAL A 596 22.58 33.90 -5.05
CA VAL A 596 22.15 33.06 -3.92
C VAL A 596 22.99 33.46 -2.70
N PRO A 597 22.36 33.66 -1.54
CA PRO A 597 23.03 33.95 -0.28
C PRO A 597 24.24 33.07 -0.08
N VAL A 598 25.29 33.66 0.49
CA VAL A 598 26.46 32.94 0.95
C VAL A 598 26.04 32.01 2.10
N LEU A 599 25.51 30.84 1.76
CA LEU A 599 25.09 29.80 2.71
C LEU A 599 26.31 28.94 3.00
N ASN A 600 26.68 28.83 4.27
CA ASN A 600 27.77 27.94 4.70
C ASN A 600 27.40 26.44 4.59
N GLU A 601 26.49 26.02 3.71
CA GLU A 601 26.02 24.63 3.56
C GLU A 601 25.72 24.30 2.08
N GLY A 602 25.77 23.01 1.72
CA GLY A 602 25.41 22.53 0.37
C GLY A 602 23.90 22.47 0.14
N CYS A 603 23.43 23.04 -0.96
CA CYS A 603 22.01 23.19 -1.27
C CYS A 603 21.67 22.68 -2.68
N ILE A 604 20.46 22.12 -2.82
CA ILE A 604 19.87 21.74 -4.12
C ILE A 604 18.86 22.81 -4.51
N VAL A 605 18.98 23.33 -5.72
CA VAL A 605 18.07 24.34 -6.24
C VAL A 605 17.12 23.68 -7.23
N VAL A 606 15.81 23.80 -6.96
CA VAL A 606 14.75 23.22 -7.81
C VAL A 606 13.98 24.37 -8.43
N GLY A 607 14.02 24.52 -9.76
CA GLY A 607 13.33 25.60 -10.48
C GLY A 607 14.04 26.04 -11.75
N ASN A 608 13.72 27.26 -12.23
CA ASN A 608 14.32 27.83 -13.43
C ASN A 608 15.63 28.58 -13.13
N GLN A 609 16.71 27.83 -13.02
CA GLN A 609 18.01 28.33 -12.61
C GLN A 609 19.12 27.89 -13.57
N GLU A 610 20.19 28.68 -13.63
CA GLU A 610 21.38 28.32 -14.42
C GLU A 610 22.20 27.22 -13.74
N GLU A 611 22.09 27.11 -12.41
CA GLU A 611 22.82 26.18 -11.55
C GLU A 611 21.86 25.25 -10.77
N VAL A 612 22.09 23.93 -10.83
CA VAL A 612 21.28 22.93 -10.09
C VAL A 612 21.79 22.75 -8.66
N PHE A 613 23.11 22.62 -8.50
CA PHE A 613 23.75 22.44 -7.21
C PHE A 613 24.62 23.64 -6.86
N GLN A 614 24.43 24.15 -5.65
CA GLN A 614 25.23 25.24 -5.10
C GLN A 614 25.90 24.79 -3.82
N VAL A 615 27.23 24.94 -3.79
CA VAL A 615 28.08 24.45 -2.70
C VAL A 615 29.05 25.54 -2.29
N GLN A 616 29.02 25.90 -1.01
CA GLN A 616 30.03 26.73 -0.37
C GLN A 616 30.53 26.02 0.90
N GLY A 617 31.83 26.09 1.19
CA GLY A 617 32.36 25.63 2.48
C GLY A 617 32.73 24.14 2.60
N GLY A 618 32.95 23.41 1.50
CA GLY A 618 33.52 22.05 1.55
C GLY A 618 32.53 20.91 1.78
N TYR A 619 31.25 21.11 1.45
CA TYR A 619 30.21 20.10 1.51
C TYR A 619 30.26 19.15 0.30
N SER A 620 29.82 17.91 0.51
CA SER A 620 29.84 16.83 -0.48
C SER A 620 28.43 16.28 -0.69
N PHE A 621 28.06 16.04 -1.96
CA PHE A 621 26.86 15.29 -2.36
C PHE A 621 27.17 13.80 -2.59
N SER A 622 28.12 13.26 -1.83
CA SER A 622 28.61 11.88 -1.99
C SER A 622 27.53 10.81 -1.85
N THR A 623 26.39 11.11 -1.22
CA THR A 623 25.29 10.14 -1.05
C THR A 623 24.48 9.88 -2.32
N ILE A 624 24.54 10.78 -3.31
CA ILE A 624 23.75 10.65 -4.55
C ILE A 624 24.18 9.39 -5.30
N LYS A 625 23.22 8.52 -5.61
CA LYS A 625 23.38 7.29 -6.41
C LYS A 625 22.82 7.45 -7.81
N LEU A 626 21.72 8.18 -7.95
CA LEU A 626 21.03 8.43 -9.21
C LEU A 626 20.79 9.92 -9.39
N LEU A 627 21.26 10.45 -10.52
CA LEU A 627 20.98 11.80 -10.97
C LEU A 627 20.36 11.76 -12.37
N GLU A 628 19.12 12.21 -12.48
CA GLU A 628 18.42 12.35 -13.77
C GLU A 628 17.94 13.79 -13.96
N LEU A 629 18.47 14.45 -14.98
CA LEU A 629 18.09 15.81 -15.38
C LEU A 629 17.58 15.80 -16.81
N ARG A 630 16.30 16.15 -17.03
CA ARG A 630 15.68 16.17 -18.36
C ARG A 630 14.98 17.49 -18.67
N ASN A 631 15.17 17.99 -19.89
CA ASN A 631 14.49 19.18 -20.41
C ASN A 631 14.60 20.40 -19.48
N LEU A 632 15.78 20.60 -18.89
CA LEU A 632 16.11 21.78 -18.09
C LEU A 632 16.84 22.77 -18.99
N PHE A 633 16.10 23.63 -19.69
CA PHE A 633 16.63 24.39 -20.83
C PHE A 633 17.55 25.54 -20.44
N GLU A 634 17.43 26.05 -19.22
CA GLU A 634 18.23 27.18 -18.72
C GLU A 634 19.50 26.75 -17.97
N VAL A 635 19.64 25.47 -17.62
CA VAL A 635 20.80 24.95 -16.88
C VAL A 635 22.06 25.07 -17.74
N ARG A 636 23.03 25.83 -17.25
CA ARG A 636 24.36 26.02 -17.84
C ARG A 636 25.44 25.22 -17.12
N VAL A 637 25.24 25.03 -15.82
CA VAL A 637 26.20 24.43 -14.90
C VAL A 637 25.42 23.50 -13.98
N ILE A 638 25.81 22.23 -13.91
CA ILE A 638 25.20 21.32 -12.92
C ILE A 638 25.81 21.58 -11.54
N TRP A 639 27.13 21.82 -11.50
CA TRP A 639 27.92 21.94 -10.27
C TRP A 639 28.73 23.24 -10.31
N ASN A 640 28.58 24.13 -9.32
CA ASN A 640 29.30 25.40 -9.29
C ASN A 640 30.84 25.20 -9.13
N ASP A 641 31.63 25.92 -9.94
CA ASP A 641 33.09 25.82 -10.08
C ASP A 641 33.90 26.25 -8.82
N PHE A 642 33.27 26.86 -7.81
CA PHE A 642 33.97 27.33 -6.59
C PHE A 642 34.46 26.22 -5.65
N ALA A 643 33.97 25.00 -5.78
CA ALA A 643 34.26 23.94 -4.82
C ALA A 643 35.24 22.91 -5.39
N GLN A 644 36.53 23.10 -5.06
CA GLN A 644 37.58 22.06 -5.09
C GLN A 644 37.27 20.84 -4.17
N ILE A 645 35.99 20.58 -3.84
CA ILE A 645 35.56 19.73 -2.72
C ILE A 645 34.27 18.92 -3.03
N VAL A 646 33.57 19.11 -4.17
CA VAL A 646 32.39 18.28 -4.49
C VAL A 646 32.85 16.87 -4.89
N THR A 647 32.61 15.89 -4.01
CA THR A 647 32.83 14.46 -4.29
C THR A 647 31.51 13.75 -4.59
N LEU A 648 31.44 13.02 -5.69
CA LEU A 648 30.26 12.25 -6.13
C LEU A 648 30.57 10.75 -6.05
N GLU A 649 31.13 10.32 -4.93
CA GLU A 649 31.73 8.98 -4.79
C GLU A 649 30.73 7.85 -5.08
N ASN A 650 29.50 7.96 -4.57
CA ASN A 650 28.49 6.91 -4.73
C ASN A 650 27.63 7.04 -5.99
N LEU A 651 27.88 8.01 -6.88
CA LEU A 651 27.07 8.19 -8.08
C LEU A 651 27.23 6.98 -8.99
N THR A 652 26.13 6.26 -9.24
CA THR A 652 26.10 5.06 -10.09
C THR A 652 25.53 5.33 -11.48
N THR A 653 24.54 6.23 -11.57
CA THR A 653 23.81 6.51 -12.80
C THR A 653 23.67 8.02 -12.99
N LEU A 654 24.15 8.52 -14.12
CA LEU A 654 23.91 9.89 -14.57
C LEU A 654 23.14 9.88 -15.89
N THR A 655 21.96 10.49 -15.90
CA THR A 655 21.17 10.71 -17.11
C THR A 655 20.93 12.20 -17.35
N LEU A 656 21.39 12.70 -18.48
CA LEU A 656 21.14 14.06 -18.96
C LEU A 656 20.40 13.99 -20.29
N SER A 657 19.27 14.69 -20.40
CA SER A 657 18.50 14.71 -21.65
C SER A 657 17.96 16.11 -21.93
N GLY A 658 18.32 16.75 -23.04
CA GLY A 658 17.73 18.05 -23.42
C GLY A 658 18.09 19.22 -22.50
N CYS A 659 19.26 19.18 -21.85
CA CYS A 659 19.84 20.29 -21.09
C CYS A 659 20.69 21.16 -22.03
N ASN A 660 20.02 21.99 -22.83
CA ASN A 660 20.61 22.51 -24.08
C ASN A 660 21.72 23.55 -23.88
N LYS A 661 21.74 24.32 -22.78
CA LYS A 661 22.76 25.35 -22.50
C LYS A 661 23.97 24.83 -21.72
N LEU A 662 23.96 23.55 -21.35
CA LEU A 662 25.06 22.91 -20.64
C LEU A 662 26.26 22.75 -21.59
N ARG A 663 27.44 23.23 -21.18
CA ARG A 663 28.66 23.17 -22.01
C ARG A 663 29.61 22.03 -21.64
N TYR A 664 29.62 21.66 -20.36
CA TYR A 664 30.41 20.57 -19.78
C TYR A 664 29.66 19.92 -18.62
N ILE A 665 30.04 18.71 -18.22
CA ILE A 665 29.38 17.98 -17.13
C ILE A 665 30.26 17.94 -15.89
N PHE A 666 31.55 17.65 -16.03
CA PHE A 666 32.46 17.42 -14.92
C PHE A 666 33.69 18.33 -14.97
N SER A 667 34.17 18.74 -13.78
CA SER A 667 35.54 19.21 -13.63
C SER A 667 36.51 18.01 -13.58
N PRO A 668 37.82 18.19 -13.84
CA PRO A 668 38.82 17.15 -13.68
C PRO A 668 38.80 16.51 -12.28
N MET A 669 38.56 17.32 -11.25
CA MET A 669 38.48 16.85 -9.86
C MET A 669 37.24 15.98 -9.60
N MET A 670 36.06 16.35 -10.13
CA MET A 670 34.85 15.53 -10.00
C MET A 670 35.04 14.18 -10.71
N ALA A 671 35.64 14.19 -11.90
CA ALA A 671 35.97 12.98 -12.65
C ALA A 671 36.92 12.03 -11.89
N ARG A 672 37.74 12.53 -10.95
CA ARG A 672 38.55 11.69 -10.04
C ARG A 672 37.70 11.00 -8.96
N SER A 673 36.60 11.62 -8.53
CA SER A 673 35.75 11.11 -7.44
C SER A 673 34.71 10.07 -7.89
N LEU A 674 34.39 10.01 -9.19
CA LEU A 674 33.32 9.17 -9.78
C LEU A 674 33.69 7.68 -9.88
N SER A 675 34.10 7.09 -8.75
CA SER A 675 34.60 5.72 -8.69
C SER A 675 33.50 4.67 -8.85
N HIS A 676 32.25 4.97 -8.47
CA HIS A 676 31.12 4.04 -8.57
C HIS A 676 30.23 4.25 -9.80
N LEU A 677 30.57 5.18 -10.71
CA LEU A 677 29.76 5.45 -11.90
C LEU A 677 29.73 4.22 -12.82
N VAL A 678 28.54 3.72 -13.11
CA VAL A 678 28.27 2.55 -13.95
C VAL A 678 27.67 2.97 -15.29
N ASP A 679 26.75 3.93 -15.25
CA ASP A 679 25.91 4.29 -16.37
C ASP A 679 25.95 5.80 -16.65
N LEU A 680 26.29 6.16 -17.88
CA LEU A 680 26.32 7.53 -18.37
C LEU A 680 25.48 7.66 -19.64
N PHE A 681 24.32 8.33 -19.50
CA PHE A 681 23.39 8.60 -20.60
C PHE A 681 23.31 10.10 -20.86
N ILE A 682 23.66 10.54 -22.06
CA ILE A 682 23.64 11.94 -22.47
C ILE A 682 22.93 12.04 -23.81
N GLU A 683 21.77 12.67 -23.83
CA GLU A 683 20.95 12.76 -25.03
C GLU A 683 20.47 14.19 -25.28
N TRP A 684 20.46 14.62 -26.54
CA TRP A 684 19.85 15.89 -26.96
C TRP A 684 20.41 17.15 -26.27
N CYS A 685 21.59 17.12 -25.65
CA CYS A 685 22.24 18.31 -25.05
C CYS A 685 23.06 19.05 -26.11
N GLU A 686 22.51 20.12 -26.70
CA GLU A 686 23.04 20.70 -27.93
C GLU A 686 24.35 21.50 -27.78
N GLU A 687 24.52 22.26 -26.68
CA GLU A 687 25.72 23.08 -26.45
C GLU A 687 26.87 22.36 -25.76
N ILE A 688 26.73 21.08 -25.39
CA ILE A 688 27.85 20.34 -24.77
C ILE A 688 29.00 20.28 -25.78
N GLU A 689 30.14 20.85 -25.41
CA GLU A 689 31.36 20.84 -26.22
C GLU A 689 32.25 19.66 -25.83
N ARG A 690 32.35 19.38 -24.52
CA ARG A 690 33.14 18.30 -23.92
C ARG A 690 32.45 17.77 -22.68
N LEU A 691 32.69 16.51 -22.32
CA LEU A 691 32.13 15.96 -21.07
C LEU A 691 32.88 16.46 -19.82
N ILE A 692 34.20 16.67 -19.96
CA ILE A 692 35.11 17.07 -18.88
C ILE A 692 35.84 18.37 -19.28
N LEU A 693 35.98 19.31 -18.34
CA LEU A 693 36.77 20.54 -18.53
C LEU A 693 38.27 20.24 -18.74
N ALA A 694 38.94 21.01 -19.59
CA ALA A 694 40.34 20.76 -19.97
C ALA A 694 41.40 21.25 -18.95
N LYS A 695 41.10 22.25 -18.12
CA LYS A 695 42.02 22.76 -17.08
C LYS A 695 41.25 23.26 -15.86
N ASP A 696 41.79 23.05 -14.67
CA ASP A 696 41.32 23.67 -13.44
C ASP A 696 41.55 25.20 -13.54
N GLN A 697 40.49 26.01 -13.66
CA GLN A 697 40.62 27.47 -13.76
C GLN A 697 40.97 28.17 -12.43
N VAL A 698 41.42 27.43 -11.41
CA VAL A 698 41.86 27.99 -10.13
C VAL A 698 43.27 27.53 -9.81
N SER A 699 44.25 28.15 -10.45
CA SER A 699 45.65 28.11 -10.05
C SER A 699 46.28 29.48 -10.19
N SER A 700 45.83 30.41 -9.34
CA SER A 700 46.60 31.60 -9.03
C SER A 700 46.53 31.88 -7.54
N SER A 701 47.34 31.14 -6.77
CA SER A 701 47.99 31.53 -5.51
C SER A 701 48.02 30.41 -4.45
N SER A 702 48.75 29.34 -4.71
CA SER A 702 49.66 28.80 -3.68
C SER A 702 50.68 27.91 -4.35
N SER A 703 51.89 28.45 -4.46
CA SER A 703 53.09 27.66 -4.63
C SER A 703 53.20 26.70 -3.45
N ASN A 704 52.95 25.43 -3.68
CA ASN A 704 53.71 24.33 -3.10
C ASN A 704 53.56 23.16 -4.07
N GLY A 705 54.69 22.80 -4.69
CA GLY A 705 54.78 21.55 -5.43
C GLY A 705 54.48 20.37 -4.50
N ASP A 706 54.03 19.28 -5.12
CA ASP A 706 53.73 17.98 -4.52
C ASP A 706 52.26 17.75 -4.10
N THR A 707 51.35 17.82 -5.08
CA THR A 707 50.16 16.96 -5.09
C THR A 707 50.40 15.84 -6.09
N SER A 708 50.83 14.69 -5.59
CA SER A 708 50.89 13.44 -6.37
C SER A 708 49.54 13.20 -7.07
N LEU A 709 49.56 13.29 -8.40
CA LEU A 709 48.41 13.17 -9.30
C LEU A 709 47.80 11.77 -9.20
N GLN A 710 46.72 11.60 -8.43
CA GLN A 710 45.81 10.47 -8.61
C GLN A 710 45.21 10.57 -10.03
N PRO A 711 45.29 9.53 -10.87
CA PRO A 711 44.72 9.55 -12.21
C PRO A 711 43.19 9.70 -12.14
N MET A 712 42.61 10.51 -13.02
CA MET A 712 41.16 10.57 -13.23
C MET A 712 40.67 9.18 -13.64
N SER A 713 39.62 8.63 -13.01
CA SER A 713 39.26 7.21 -13.18
C SER A 713 37.76 6.95 -13.08
N PHE A 714 37.20 6.27 -14.09
CA PHE A 714 35.85 5.71 -14.13
C PHE A 714 35.90 4.16 -14.06
N PRO A 715 36.41 3.57 -12.96
CA PRO A 715 36.83 2.16 -12.93
C PRO A 715 35.65 1.17 -13.02
N ASN A 716 34.42 1.64 -12.83
CA ASN A 716 33.20 0.84 -12.85
C ASN A 716 32.26 1.16 -14.02
N LEU A 717 32.66 2.07 -14.93
CA LEU A 717 31.79 2.52 -16.01
C LEU A 717 31.60 1.41 -17.03
N LYS A 718 30.35 1.02 -17.24
CA LYS A 718 29.93 -0.09 -18.10
C LYS A 718 29.21 0.40 -19.34
N ARG A 719 28.38 1.43 -19.22
CA ARG A 719 27.53 1.89 -20.33
C ARG A 719 27.68 3.38 -20.56
N ILE A 720 28.02 3.73 -21.79
CA ILE A 720 28.11 5.11 -22.26
C ILE A 720 27.22 5.23 -23.49
N ILE A 721 26.20 6.10 -23.39
CA ILE A 721 25.30 6.40 -24.50
C ILE A 721 25.29 7.92 -24.70
N VAL A 722 25.72 8.37 -25.87
CA VAL A 722 25.79 9.78 -26.25
C VAL A 722 25.06 10.01 -27.57
N ILE A 723 23.88 10.61 -27.51
CA ILE A 723 22.98 10.75 -28.66
C ILE A 723 22.66 12.22 -28.92
N ASN A 724 22.91 12.68 -30.15
CA ASN A 724 22.47 13.99 -30.65
C ASN A 724 22.98 15.20 -29.83
N CYS A 725 24.23 15.14 -29.35
CA CYS A 725 24.99 16.28 -28.81
C CYS A 725 25.77 16.98 -29.93
N LYS A 726 25.15 17.98 -30.56
CA LYS A 726 25.62 18.54 -31.84
C LYS A 726 26.96 19.27 -31.78
N ASN A 727 27.29 19.91 -30.65
CA ASN A 727 28.54 20.65 -30.46
C ASN A 727 29.69 19.84 -29.87
N LEU A 728 29.44 18.59 -29.49
CA LEU A 728 30.44 17.73 -28.85
C LEU A 728 31.60 17.50 -29.81
N ASN A 729 32.81 17.89 -29.43
CA ASN A 729 34.02 17.74 -30.26
C ASN A 729 34.81 16.46 -29.93
N SER A 730 34.81 16.07 -28.66
CA SER A 730 35.40 14.85 -28.10
C SER A 730 34.62 14.32 -26.89
N LEU A 731 34.63 13.00 -26.65
CA LEU A 731 33.99 12.42 -25.45
C LEU A 731 34.95 12.46 -24.26
N PHE A 732 36.12 11.82 -24.38
CA PHE A 732 37.10 11.70 -23.31
C PHE A 732 38.52 12.01 -23.79
N PRO A 733 39.40 12.54 -22.94
CA PRO A 733 40.84 12.55 -23.22
C PRO A 733 41.39 11.12 -23.34
N PHE A 734 42.38 10.90 -24.20
CA PHE A 734 42.95 9.59 -24.48
C PHE A 734 43.52 8.90 -23.23
N GLY A 735 44.06 9.68 -22.28
CA GLY A 735 44.56 9.16 -21.01
C GLY A 735 43.50 8.42 -20.16
N PHE A 736 42.21 8.50 -20.53
CA PHE A 736 41.13 7.76 -19.88
C PHE A 736 40.93 6.34 -20.43
N VAL A 737 41.47 6.01 -21.59
CA VAL A 737 41.31 4.67 -22.19
C VAL A 737 41.74 3.54 -21.23
N PRO A 738 42.91 3.63 -20.54
CA PRO A 738 43.35 2.58 -19.61
C PRO A 738 42.47 2.40 -18.36
N VAL A 739 41.59 3.36 -18.05
CA VAL A 739 40.70 3.29 -16.87
C VAL A 739 39.27 2.86 -17.22
N LEU A 740 38.93 2.72 -18.51
CA LEU A 740 37.61 2.29 -19.01
C LEU A 740 37.53 0.76 -19.24
N LEU A 741 38.28 -0.04 -18.49
CA LEU A 741 38.44 -1.50 -18.74
C LEU A 741 37.17 -2.33 -18.50
N LYS A 742 36.17 -1.78 -17.81
CA LYS A 742 34.87 -2.45 -17.58
C LYS A 742 33.79 -2.01 -18.56
N LEU A 743 34.12 -1.21 -19.56
CA LEU A 743 33.15 -0.73 -20.54
C LEU A 743 32.58 -1.90 -21.33
N GLU A 744 31.27 -2.08 -21.26
CA GLU A 744 30.48 -3.12 -21.91
C GLU A 744 29.74 -2.58 -23.14
N THR A 745 29.31 -1.32 -23.10
CA THR A 745 28.53 -0.68 -24.18
C THR A 745 28.97 0.74 -24.43
N LEU A 746 29.26 1.08 -25.70
CA LEU A 746 29.53 2.43 -26.18
C LEU A 746 28.66 2.73 -27.41
N ILE A 747 27.67 3.61 -27.24
CA ILE A 747 26.77 4.03 -28.31
C ILE A 747 26.93 5.54 -28.52
N VAL A 748 27.33 5.92 -29.73
CA VAL A 748 27.54 7.32 -30.11
C VAL A 748 26.80 7.57 -31.42
N THR A 749 25.71 8.33 -31.34
CA THR A 749 24.78 8.47 -32.48
C THR A 749 24.40 9.93 -32.73
N ARG A 750 24.42 10.38 -33.99
CA ARG A 750 23.98 11.74 -34.42
C ARG A 750 24.75 12.92 -33.80
N ASN A 751 26.02 12.74 -33.42
CA ASN A 751 26.89 13.82 -32.93
C ASN A 751 27.66 14.46 -34.10
N SER A 752 27.16 15.58 -34.64
CA SER A 752 27.62 16.13 -35.93
C SER A 752 29.02 16.74 -35.94
N LYS A 753 29.46 17.37 -34.84
CA LYS A 753 30.79 17.99 -34.72
C LYS A 753 31.83 17.09 -34.03
N LEU A 754 31.45 15.86 -33.69
CA LEU A 754 32.36 14.95 -33.01
C LEU A 754 33.47 14.56 -33.97
N GLU A 755 34.71 14.96 -33.68
CA GLU A 755 35.87 14.66 -34.52
C GLU A 755 36.67 13.47 -34.00
N GLN A 756 36.73 13.31 -32.67
CA GLN A 756 37.49 12.24 -32.01
C GLN A 756 36.69 11.66 -30.86
N VAL A 757 36.56 10.33 -30.74
CA VAL A 757 35.95 9.74 -29.52
C VAL A 757 36.90 9.90 -28.32
N PHE A 758 38.19 9.61 -28.53
CA PHE A 758 39.25 9.79 -27.55
C PHE A 758 40.27 10.84 -28.04
N GLU A 759 40.35 11.99 -27.37
CA GLU A 759 41.18 13.14 -27.76
C GLU A 759 42.64 12.97 -27.29
N LEU A 760 43.59 13.02 -28.22
CA LEU A 760 45.03 12.97 -27.92
C LEU A 760 45.58 14.40 -27.74
N GLU A 761 45.86 14.82 -26.51
CA GLU A 761 46.20 16.22 -26.17
C GLU A 761 47.62 16.66 -26.62
N GLU A 762 48.58 15.74 -26.68
CA GLU A 762 49.95 16.01 -27.13
C GLU A 762 50.29 15.21 -28.40
N LYS A 763 50.87 15.87 -29.40
CA LYS A 763 51.46 15.21 -30.58
C LYS A 763 52.74 14.48 -30.17
N VAL A 764 52.61 13.40 -29.41
CA VAL A 764 53.73 12.49 -29.17
C VAL A 764 53.93 11.69 -30.45
N GLU A 765 55.11 11.81 -31.08
CA GLU A 765 55.53 10.86 -32.11
C GLU A 765 55.70 9.50 -31.43
N VAL A 766 54.65 8.67 -31.46
CA VAL A 766 54.69 7.31 -30.94
C VAL A 766 55.70 6.51 -31.78
N VAL A 767 56.83 6.14 -31.18
CA VAL A 767 57.98 5.48 -31.85
C VAL A 767 57.69 4.00 -32.14
N ALA A 768 56.76 3.37 -31.41
CA ALA A 768 56.31 1.99 -31.59
C ALA A 768 54.80 1.86 -31.30
N GLU A 769 54.07 1.11 -32.14
CA GLU A 769 52.61 0.92 -32.02
C GLU A 769 52.24 0.33 -30.65
N GLU A 770 51.35 0.99 -29.90
CA GLU A 770 50.91 0.55 -28.58
C GLU A 770 49.53 -0.12 -28.65
N GLU A 771 49.46 -1.39 -28.23
CA GLU A 771 48.23 -2.18 -28.20
C GLU A 771 47.45 -1.92 -26.90
N MET A 772 46.15 -1.62 -27.03
CA MET A 772 45.21 -1.45 -25.92
C MET A 772 44.02 -2.40 -26.05
N LYS A 773 43.60 -3.01 -24.95
CA LYS A 773 42.52 -4.01 -24.92
C LYS A 773 41.30 -3.49 -24.17
N PHE A 774 40.14 -3.68 -24.78
CA PHE A 774 38.83 -3.52 -24.16
C PHE A 774 38.21 -4.91 -23.97
N ASP A 775 38.62 -5.60 -22.90
CA ASP A 775 38.26 -7.00 -22.65
C ASP A 775 36.77 -7.26 -22.39
N LYS A 776 35.98 -6.19 -22.17
CA LYS A 776 34.57 -6.26 -21.80
C LYS A 776 33.63 -5.60 -22.80
N LEU A 777 34.14 -4.92 -23.83
CA LEU A 777 33.27 -4.18 -24.76
C LEU A 777 32.53 -5.16 -25.65
N GLU A 778 31.22 -5.27 -25.42
CA GLU A 778 30.31 -6.17 -26.12
C GLU A 778 29.58 -5.46 -27.26
N TRP A 779 29.25 -4.17 -27.10
CA TRP A 779 28.52 -3.41 -28.11
C TRP A 779 29.16 -2.05 -28.36
N LEU A 780 29.58 -1.83 -29.62
CA LEU A 780 30.03 -0.54 -30.13
C LEU A 780 29.12 -0.08 -31.29
N SER A 781 28.47 1.07 -31.15
CA SER A 781 27.67 1.68 -32.23
C SER A 781 28.12 3.12 -32.49
N LEU A 782 28.51 3.40 -33.73
CA LEU A 782 28.94 4.69 -34.24
C LEU A 782 28.08 5.06 -35.46
N GLU A 783 27.02 5.83 -35.24
CA GLU A 783 26.04 6.09 -36.29
C GLU A 783 25.79 7.58 -36.54
N LYS A 784 25.76 7.98 -37.82
CA LYS A 784 25.45 9.35 -38.25
C LYS A 784 26.41 10.38 -37.64
N LEU A 785 27.71 10.10 -37.74
CA LEU A 785 28.79 10.95 -37.22
C LEU A 785 29.60 11.55 -38.39
N PRO A 786 29.09 12.58 -39.09
CA PRO A 786 29.73 13.16 -40.28
C PRO A 786 31.05 13.89 -39.99
N GLY A 787 31.30 14.26 -38.74
CA GLY A 787 32.54 14.90 -38.29
C GLY A 787 33.64 13.92 -37.89
N LEU A 788 33.32 12.65 -37.63
CA LEU A 788 34.22 11.74 -36.92
C LEU A 788 35.41 11.34 -37.81
N ILE A 789 36.61 11.68 -37.34
CA ILE A 789 37.88 11.40 -38.01
C ILE A 789 38.55 10.18 -37.40
N HIS A 790 38.62 10.13 -36.06
CA HIS A 790 39.35 9.10 -35.33
C HIS A 790 38.51 8.51 -34.19
N PHE A 791 38.30 7.19 -34.22
CA PHE A 791 37.87 6.44 -33.03
C PHE A 791 39.09 6.04 -32.21
N CYS A 792 40.11 5.47 -32.87
CA CYS A 792 41.40 5.11 -32.27
C CYS A 792 42.47 6.12 -32.72
N PRO A 793 43.22 6.79 -31.82
CA PRO A 793 44.27 7.72 -32.23
C PRO A 793 45.40 7.07 -33.04
N LYS A 794 46.12 7.87 -33.82
CA LYS A 794 47.25 7.38 -34.64
C LYS A 794 48.37 6.83 -33.74
N GLY A 795 48.92 5.68 -34.10
CA GLY A 795 49.99 5.00 -33.33
C GLY A 795 49.48 4.01 -32.28
N TYR A 796 48.16 3.86 -32.15
CA TYR A 796 47.53 2.92 -31.22
C TYR A 796 46.71 1.86 -31.95
N HIS A 797 46.59 0.69 -31.32
CA HIS A 797 45.83 -0.46 -31.81
C HIS A 797 44.85 -0.92 -30.74
N PHE A 798 43.55 -0.81 -31.00
CA PHE A 798 42.54 -1.30 -30.07
C PHE A 798 42.09 -2.71 -30.42
N VAL A 799 41.91 -3.54 -29.40
CA VAL A 799 41.44 -4.93 -29.49
C VAL A 799 40.19 -5.10 -28.64
N PHE A 800 39.16 -5.75 -29.20
CA PHE A 800 37.87 -6.02 -28.57
C PHE A 800 37.57 -7.53 -28.53
N PRO A 801 38.09 -8.28 -27.55
CA PRO A 801 37.90 -9.73 -27.47
C PRO A 801 36.45 -10.17 -27.19
N ALA A 802 35.66 -9.31 -26.54
CA ALA A 802 34.29 -9.60 -26.10
C ALA A 802 33.21 -9.06 -27.05
N MET A 803 33.58 -8.46 -28.20
CA MET A 803 32.62 -7.81 -29.09
C MET A 803 31.55 -8.80 -29.58
N ILE A 804 30.28 -8.41 -29.40
CA ILE A 804 29.08 -9.12 -29.86
C ILE A 804 28.48 -8.37 -31.04
N GLU A 805 28.45 -7.03 -30.99
CA GLU A 805 27.79 -6.19 -31.99
C GLU A 805 28.63 -4.94 -32.29
N LEU A 806 28.93 -4.72 -33.57
CA LEU A 806 29.60 -3.53 -34.09
C LEU A 806 28.76 -2.92 -35.20
N GLU A 807 28.32 -1.69 -34.98
CA GLU A 807 27.64 -0.89 -35.99
C GLU A 807 28.45 0.38 -36.28
N VAL A 808 28.77 0.62 -37.55
CA VAL A 808 29.31 1.88 -38.04
C VAL A 808 28.49 2.30 -39.24
N ARG A 809 27.68 3.36 -39.13
CA ARG A 809 26.85 3.82 -40.25
C ARG A 809 26.95 5.32 -40.45
N ASP A 810 27.03 5.79 -41.69
CA ASP A 810 27.02 7.22 -42.04
C ASP A 810 28.16 8.02 -41.35
N CYS A 811 29.40 7.49 -41.39
CA CYS A 811 30.62 8.11 -40.84
C CYS A 811 31.68 8.43 -41.93
N PRO A 812 31.42 9.35 -42.88
CA PRO A 812 32.19 9.55 -44.12
C PRO A 812 33.62 10.12 -43.98
N LYS A 813 34.05 10.53 -42.78
CA LYS A 813 35.40 11.04 -42.51
C LYS A 813 36.25 10.05 -41.71
N LEU A 814 35.71 8.89 -41.35
CA LEU A 814 36.33 7.99 -40.41
C LEU A 814 37.57 7.34 -41.03
N ALA A 815 38.74 7.69 -40.49
CA ALA A 815 40.04 7.14 -40.91
C ALA A 815 40.46 5.89 -40.10
N THR A 816 39.70 5.53 -39.06
CA THR A 816 39.86 4.29 -38.30
C THR A 816 39.17 3.15 -39.05
N GLY A 817 39.91 2.09 -39.37
CA GLY A 817 39.38 0.89 -39.99
C GLY A 817 39.22 -0.25 -38.98
N PHE A 818 38.27 -1.14 -39.27
CA PHE A 818 37.97 -2.31 -38.44
C PHE A 818 38.28 -3.61 -39.19
N PHE A 819 38.73 -4.63 -38.46
CA PHE A 819 39.06 -5.96 -38.99
C PHE A 819 38.96 -7.03 -37.89
N ILE A 820 38.99 -8.30 -38.29
CA ILE A 820 38.91 -9.44 -37.38
C ILE A 820 40.16 -10.32 -37.52
N ASP A 821 40.66 -10.87 -36.41
CA ASP A 821 41.77 -11.83 -36.43
C ASP A 821 41.30 -13.31 -36.50
N SER A 822 42.25 -14.24 -36.38
CA SER A 822 41.94 -15.68 -36.36
C SER A 822 41.20 -16.17 -35.10
N GLN A 823 41.13 -15.36 -34.05
CA GLN A 823 40.43 -15.65 -32.79
C GLN A 823 39.02 -15.04 -32.75
N GLU A 824 38.56 -14.48 -33.87
CA GLU A 824 37.32 -13.69 -33.98
C GLU A 824 37.31 -12.42 -33.11
N PHE A 825 38.49 -11.90 -32.74
CA PHE A 825 38.56 -10.63 -32.03
C PHE A 825 38.45 -9.47 -33.02
N VAL A 826 37.64 -8.48 -32.68
CA VAL A 826 37.52 -7.26 -33.48
C VAL A 826 38.67 -6.33 -33.12
N HIS A 827 39.32 -5.75 -34.12
CA HIS A 827 40.41 -4.80 -33.96
C HIS A 827 40.08 -3.50 -34.69
N CYS A 828 40.66 -2.38 -34.23
CA CYS A 828 40.64 -1.15 -35.01
C CYS A 828 41.99 -0.40 -35.01
N LYS A 829 42.31 0.21 -36.15
CA LYS A 829 43.56 0.96 -36.40
C LYS A 829 43.31 2.15 -37.31
N THR A 830 44.10 3.23 -37.14
CA THR A 830 44.01 4.44 -37.97
C THR A 830 45.15 4.51 -38.99
N LYS A 831 44.86 4.85 -40.26
CA LYS A 831 45.86 4.94 -41.34
C LYS A 831 46.96 5.98 -41.06
N ALA A 832 48.19 5.68 -41.47
CA ALA A 832 49.26 6.66 -41.60
C ALA A 832 49.11 7.43 -42.93
N THR A 833 48.94 8.75 -42.90
CA THR A 833 49.03 9.58 -44.10
C THR A 833 50.49 9.69 -44.56
N GLN A 834 50.80 9.21 -45.77
CA GLN A 834 52.05 9.52 -46.47
C GLN A 834 52.02 10.99 -46.91
N LEU A 835 52.92 11.81 -46.37
CA LEU A 835 53.20 13.14 -46.92
C LEU A 835 54.55 13.10 -47.66
N VAL A 836 54.45 13.21 -48.99
CA VAL A 836 55.43 13.71 -49.97
C VAL A 836 56.70 12.87 -50.24
N GLU A 837 56.76 12.40 -51.49
CA GLU A 837 57.92 12.01 -52.34
C GLU A 837 59.10 11.21 -51.74
N GLN A 838 59.22 9.98 -52.27
CA GLN A 838 60.44 9.17 -52.41
C GLN A 838 61.03 8.57 -51.12
N VAL A 839 60.48 7.46 -50.64
CA VAL A 839 61.13 6.13 -50.52
C VAL A 839 60.02 5.12 -50.18
N ALA A 840 59.92 4.05 -50.97
CA ALA A 840 58.98 2.96 -50.71
C ALA A 840 59.42 2.17 -49.48
N VAL A 841 58.69 2.33 -48.38
CA VAL A 841 58.67 1.37 -47.26
C VAL A 841 57.34 0.62 -47.38
N GLU A 842 57.41 -0.71 -47.52
CA GLU A 842 56.22 -1.56 -47.62
C GLU A 842 55.35 -1.39 -46.36
N GLU A 843 54.09 -0.97 -46.55
CA GLU A 843 53.08 -1.02 -45.50
C GLU A 843 52.85 -2.49 -45.08
N PRO A 844 52.79 -2.80 -43.77
CA PRO A 844 52.49 -4.16 -43.32
C PRO A 844 51.11 -4.60 -43.84
N THR A 845 51.01 -5.89 -44.23
CA THR A 845 49.81 -6.53 -44.81
C THR A 845 48.53 -6.33 -43.99
N THR A 846 48.65 -6.04 -42.70
CA THR A 846 47.56 -5.76 -41.75
C THR A 846 46.79 -4.45 -42.04
N VAL A 847 47.38 -3.45 -42.72
CA VAL A 847 46.71 -2.16 -43.02
C VAL A 847 45.97 -2.17 -44.38
N ARG A 848 46.31 -3.11 -45.27
CA ARG A 848 45.72 -3.20 -46.62
C ARG A 848 44.30 -3.73 -46.66
N ASN A 849 43.86 -4.47 -45.63
CA ASN A 849 42.60 -5.22 -45.67
C ASN A 849 41.49 -4.66 -44.77
N ALA A 850 41.72 -3.69 -43.87
CA ALA A 850 40.67 -3.16 -43.01
C ALA A 850 39.60 -2.37 -43.80
N ILE A 851 38.34 -2.42 -43.37
CA ILE A 851 37.27 -1.60 -43.97
C ILE A 851 37.42 -0.19 -43.43
N PHE A 852 37.62 0.75 -44.35
CA PHE A 852 37.69 2.17 -44.05
C PHE A 852 36.52 2.87 -44.72
N ASN A 853 35.82 3.71 -43.96
CA ASN A 853 34.85 4.65 -44.53
C ASN A 853 33.64 4.01 -45.24
N GLU A 854 33.27 2.77 -44.87
CA GLU A 854 32.05 2.09 -45.31
C GLU A 854 31.12 1.80 -44.13
N ASN A 855 29.85 1.53 -44.42
CA ASN A 855 28.91 1.10 -43.39
C ASN A 855 29.25 -0.33 -42.98
N ILE A 856 29.40 -0.56 -41.67
CA ILE A 856 29.68 -1.84 -41.05
C ILE A 856 28.47 -2.20 -40.17
N ASP A 857 27.97 -3.40 -40.35
CA ASP A 857 26.97 -4.03 -39.50
C ASP A 857 27.45 -5.46 -39.24
N TRP A 858 28.05 -5.67 -38.08
CA TRP A 858 28.65 -6.94 -37.72
C TRP A 858 28.10 -7.45 -36.39
N SER A 859 27.74 -8.73 -36.37
CA SER A 859 27.32 -9.43 -35.16
C SER A 859 28.01 -10.79 -35.05
N ARG A 860 28.42 -11.15 -33.85
CA ARG A 860 29.07 -12.44 -33.58
C ARG A 860 28.09 -13.59 -33.80
N GLY A 861 28.38 -14.46 -34.77
CA GLY A 861 27.51 -15.58 -35.14
C GLY A 861 26.44 -15.25 -36.20
N GLY A 862 26.42 -14.02 -36.73
CA GLY A 862 25.61 -13.64 -37.89
C GLY A 862 26.20 -14.19 -39.21
N GLY A 863 25.35 -14.65 -40.13
CA GLY A 863 25.77 -15.21 -41.42
C GLY A 863 26.23 -14.13 -42.41
N GLU A 864 27.47 -14.27 -42.90
CA GLU A 864 28.28 -13.33 -43.70
C GLU A 864 28.95 -12.21 -42.88
N SER A 865 30.20 -12.46 -42.46
CA SER A 865 31.07 -11.45 -41.82
C SER A 865 31.33 -10.31 -42.81
N GLN A 866 30.80 -9.11 -42.51
CA GLN A 866 31.17 -7.90 -43.25
C GLN A 866 32.60 -7.45 -42.95
N LEU A 867 33.26 -7.96 -41.90
CA LEU A 867 34.61 -7.55 -41.54
C LEU A 867 35.69 -8.43 -42.20
N PRO A 868 36.81 -7.84 -42.64
CA PRO A 868 37.91 -8.54 -43.29
C PRO A 868 38.74 -9.34 -42.27
N HIS A 869 39.01 -10.61 -42.57
CA HIS A 869 39.87 -11.48 -41.77
C HIS A 869 41.35 -11.23 -42.08
N ILE A 870 42.17 -11.06 -41.05
CA ILE A 870 43.63 -10.91 -41.17
C ILE A 870 44.31 -12.04 -40.40
N THR A 871 45.22 -12.76 -41.05
CA THR A 871 46.01 -13.87 -40.49
C THR A 871 47.21 -13.41 -39.69
#